data_AF-A0A9N9ZKN7-F1
#
_entry.id   AF-A0A9N9ZKN7-F1
#
_cell.length_a   1.000
_cell.length_b   1.000
_cell.length_c   1.000
_cell.angle_alpha   90.00
_cell.angle_beta   90.00
_cell.angle_gamma   90.00
#
_symmetry.space_group_name_H-M   'P 1'
#
loop_
_entity.id
_entity.type
_entity.pdbx_description
1 polymer ?
#
loop_
_entity_poly.entity_id
_entity_poly.type
_entity_poly.pdbx_seq_one_letter_code
_entity_poly.pdbx_strand_id
1 'polypeptide(L)'
;MGSVQKVTAEAIARPVSTSDLEEEYEKKSLKRRIREIVWDSLDRSPEERRMIAKLDFFILTWASLAYFSKNLNSNNLSNAYVSGMKEELPVIGNEYQTLTTMWTIGYVVSQIPSQLVCTRELAKRSCIFFATAFIGSMFSGYLQAALHTGMNGVHGLSGWRWLFIFDGVITLPMALWAYYALPDLPSTTRVKWLKPEEKEYFLQRMKKAGRDLEEPVTIAGLKRVVGKWHFWVYTTYYTFFICSENIGSFMNLWLKSLNRYTVPQINTYPTVTNAVTIITTLAYGWTSDALQIRAPIIYFSLVVCFFAAMNLAIWDGVPFGLKWASFYLTGFAQGSGPIFFTMVNEQCAGDSLERKFILGTTNSIAYAFNAWIPLITYNTNYAPRFLVGNATTVALIVGAAITITVAVRLQNRDAVLTHFRLGQAPKPMDPDQVEEVLVKVRKLLWVNELMYASTIAFSKLSFISLYWRIFKLTMIRIPICLLLVACSAWFIIRTFAILFQCWPVPYIWDKTIKGGTCKLNISQFLFGTVLTHCLMDITILVLPVFPVVKMHLSWQQKVGIIGLFASGIIVVSCSVLVLIQVIMYKPLDANYTLSLVKFTVWGNAEAVYPYYDQYFAELFPERDGAQGLNWDHLNEVRELLE
;
A
#
# COMPACT_ATOMS: atom_id res chain seq x y z
N MET A 1 38.24 51.45 3.60
CA MET A 1 37.38 52.38 2.85
C MET A 1 37.12 51.77 1.48
N GLY A 2 35.86 51.51 1.14
CA GLY A 2 35.48 50.86 -0.13
C GLY A 2 34.07 50.26 -0.09
N SER A 3 33.08 51.14 0.05
CA SER A 3 31.64 51.01 -0.25
C SER A 3 30.95 49.64 -0.21
N VAL A 4 30.22 49.45 0.89
CA VAL A 4 29.03 48.58 1.03
C VAL A 4 27.96 49.03 0.02
N GLN A 5 27.62 48.21 -0.97
CA GLN A 5 26.34 48.33 -1.69
C GLN A 5 25.25 47.67 -0.83
N LYS A 6 24.50 48.51 -0.10
CA LYS A 6 23.21 48.14 0.48
C LYS A 6 22.24 47.86 -0.67
N VAL A 7 22.01 46.59 -0.98
CA VAL A 7 20.83 46.18 -1.73
C VAL A 7 19.64 46.32 -0.79
N THR A 8 18.81 47.33 -1.03
CA THR A 8 17.59 47.65 -0.28
C THR A 8 16.56 46.52 -0.41
N ALA A 9 15.78 46.35 0.66
CA ALA A 9 14.74 45.33 0.80
C ALA A 9 13.50 45.52 -0.11
N GLU A 10 13.59 46.32 -1.17
CA GLU A 10 12.50 46.62 -2.10
C GLU A 10 12.55 45.78 -3.39
N ALA A 11 13.56 44.91 -3.57
CA ALA A 11 13.60 43.97 -4.69
C ALA A 11 12.78 42.68 -4.46
N ILE A 12 12.11 42.55 -3.30
CA ILE A 12 11.37 41.34 -2.88
C ILE A 12 9.89 41.69 -2.72
N ALA A 13 9.21 41.92 -3.84
CA ALA A 13 7.76 41.76 -4.04
C ALA A 13 7.36 42.46 -5.35
N ARG A 14 7.67 41.85 -6.49
CA ARG A 14 6.83 42.12 -7.68
C ARG A 14 5.61 41.21 -7.57
N PRO A 15 4.38 41.74 -7.57
CA PRO A 15 3.22 40.90 -7.79
C PRO A 15 3.38 40.27 -9.17
N VAL A 16 3.34 38.95 -9.23
CA VAL A 16 3.36 38.18 -10.49
C VAL A 16 2.19 38.68 -11.32
N SER A 17 2.46 39.29 -12.49
CA SER A 17 1.40 39.76 -13.37
C SER A 17 0.69 38.56 -13.99
N THR A 18 -0.61 38.72 -14.27
CA THR A 18 -1.43 37.69 -14.93
C THR A 18 -0.87 37.23 -16.28
N SER A 19 -0.05 38.06 -16.94
CA SER A 19 0.73 37.69 -18.14
C SER A 19 1.77 36.59 -17.89
N ASP A 20 2.39 36.58 -16.71
CA ASP A 20 3.45 35.62 -16.36
C ASP A 20 2.87 34.26 -16.00
N LEU A 21 1.59 34.22 -15.56
CA LEU A 21 0.82 33.01 -15.33
C LEU A 21 0.26 32.41 -16.63
N GLU A 22 0.07 33.22 -17.67
CA GLU A 22 -0.41 32.77 -18.99
C GLU A 22 0.71 32.10 -19.81
N GLU A 23 1.98 32.49 -19.63
CA GLU A 23 3.13 31.82 -20.28
C GLU A 23 3.39 30.39 -19.75
N GLU A 24 2.92 30.04 -18.55
CA GLU A 24 3.17 28.72 -17.95
C GLU A 24 2.21 27.62 -18.45
N TYR A 25 1.24 27.95 -19.33
CA TYR A 25 0.25 27.02 -19.88
C TYR A 25 0.53 26.57 -21.32
N GLU A 26 1.80 26.61 -21.78
CA GLU A 26 2.18 25.89 -22.99
C GLU A 26 2.00 24.38 -22.77
N LYS A 27 1.17 23.72 -23.59
CA LYS A 27 0.95 22.26 -23.54
C LYS A 27 2.29 21.50 -23.66
N LYS A 28 2.90 21.16 -22.52
CA LYS A 28 4.17 20.42 -22.46
C LYS A 28 4.08 19.15 -23.33
N SER A 29 5.01 19.02 -24.29
CA SER A 29 5.18 17.84 -25.15
C SER A 29 5.17 16.53 -24.35
N LEU A 30 4.54 15.47 -24.88
CA LEU A 30 4.48 14.15 -24.26
C LEU A 30 5.86 13.63 -23.84
N LYS A 31 6.91 13.89 -24.64
CA LYS A 31 8.29 13.52 -24.34
C LYS A 31 8.83 14.24 -23.11
N ARG A 32 8.45 15.51 -22.92
CA ARG A 32 8.81 16.31 -21.74
C ARG A 32 8.05 15.83 -20.51
N ARG A 33 6.76 15.51 -20.62
CA ARG A 33 5.96 14.89 -19.55
C ARG A 33 6.52 13.54 -19.11
N ILE A 34 6.85 12.66 -20.05
CA ILE A 34 7.49 11.36 -19.76
C ILE A 34 8.84 11.58 -19.08
N ARG A 35 9.63 12.54 -19.55
CA ARG A 35 10.95 12.82 -18.96
C ARG A 35 10.84 13.47 -17.58
N GLU A 36 9.82 14.27 -17.29
CA GLU A 36 9.48 14.83 -15.97
C GLU A 36 9.02 13.72 -15.01
N ILE A 37 8.23 12.75 -15.49
CA ILE A 37 7.85 11.55 -14.71
C ILE A 37 9.09 10.73 -14.33
N VAL A 38 10.02 10.56 -15.27
CA VAL A 38 11.27 9.78 -15.06
C VAL A 38 12.28 10.56 -14.21
N TRP A 39 12.38 11.89 -14.33
CA TRP A 39 13.37 12.72 -13.64
C TRP A 39 12.73 13.93 -12.94
N ASP A 40 12.67 13.88 -11.61
CA ASP A 40 12.14 14.91 -10.69
C ASP A 40 12.92 16.25 -10.71
N SER A 41 14.03 16.32 -11.45
CA SER A 41 14.95 17.45 -11.46
C SER A 41 14.63 18.50 -12.54
N LEU A 42 13.65 18.26 -13.41
CA LEU A 42 13.38 19.07 -14.60
C LEU A 42 12.70 20.42 -14.37
N ASP A 43 12.29 20.74 -13.13
CA ASP A 43 11.75 22.06 -12.77
C ASP A 43 12.79 22.99 -12.13
N ARG A 44 14.03 22.52 -11.89
CA ARG A 44 15.11 23.28 -11.22
C ARG A 44 16.03 24.00 -12.19
N SER A 45 16.77 25.03 -11.75
CA SER A 45 17.70 25.74 -12.64
C SER A 45 18.79 24.79 -13.18
N PRO A 46 19.36 25.04 -14.39
CA PRO A 46 20.37 24.15 -14.99
C PRO A 46 21.62 23.94 -14.11
N GLU A 47 22.01 24.98 -13.36
CA GLU A 47 23.12 24.94 -12.40
C GLU A 47 22.79 24.05 -11.21
N GLU A 48 21.58 24.17 -10.66
CA GLU A 48 21.11 23.33 -9.56
C GLU A 48 21.04 21.85 -9.97
N ARG A 49 20.62 21.55 -11.20
CA ARG A 49 20.59 20.17 -11.73
C ARG A 49 21.97 19.54 -11.82
N ARG A 50 22.96 20.26 -12.37
CA ARG A 50 24.34 19.75 -12.47
C ARG A 50 24.93 19.48 -11.09
N MET A 51 24.66 20.37 -10.14
CA MET A 51 25.15 20.23 -8.77
C MET A 51 24.49 19.04 -8.06
N ILE A 52 23.16 18.89 -8.18
CA ILE A 52 22.43 17.74 -7.63
C ILE A 52 22.91 16.43 -8.26
N ALA A 53 23.09 16.40 -9.59
CA ALA A 53 23.58 15.20 -10.28
C ALA A 53 24.98 14.80 -9.82
N LYS A 54 25.85 15.77 -9.54
CA LYS A 54 27.19 15.54 -8.99
C LYS A 54 27.12 14.98 -7.56
N LEU A 55 26.29 15.57 -6.70
CA LEU A 55 26.08 15.10 -5.32
C LEU A 55 25.48 13.68 -5.31
N ASP A 56 24.44 13.46 -6.10
CA ASP A 56 23.79 12.16 -6.28
C ASP A 56 24.80 11.15 -6.80
N PHE A 57 25.67 11.50 -7.76
CA PHE A 57 26.70 10.57 -8.24
C PHE A 57 27.62 10.09 -7.13
N PHE A 58 28.19 10.97 -6.30
CA PHE A 58 29.12 10.54 -5.24
C PHE A 58 28.41 9.85 -4.07
N ILE A 59 27.32 10.43 -3.56
CA ILE A 59 26.63 9.91 -2.37
C ILE A 59 25.82 8.65 -2.71
N LEU A 60 25.06 8.67 -3.81
CA LEU A 60 24.23 7.53 -4.19
C LEU A 60 25.08 6.34 -4.63
N THR A 61 26.18 6.54 -5.37
CA THR A 61 27.05 5.41 -5.75
C THR A 61 27.67 4.76 -4.52
N TRP A 62 28.19 5.54 -3.57
CA TRP A 62 28.68 5.00 -2.32
C TRP A 62 27.58 4.28 -1.53
N ALA A 63 26.42 4.92 -1.36
CA ALA A 63 25.31 4.36 -0.61
C ALA A 63 24.86 3.02 -1.24
N SER A 64 24.69 2.99 -2.56
CA SER A 64 24.37 1.78 -3.32
C SER A 64 25.41 0.69 -3.17
N LEU A 65 26.70 1.03 -3.24
CA LEU A 65 27.79 0.08 -3.02
C LEU A 65 27.77 -0.46 -1.59
N ALA A 66 27.62 0.39 -0.58
CA ALA A 66 27.54 -0.03 0.82
C ALA A 66 26.34 -0.97 1.06
N TYR A 67 25.19 -0.66 0.47
CA TYR A 67 23.99 -1.49 0.59
C TYR A 67 24.10 -2.81 -0.19
N PHE A 68 24.76 -2.80 -1.35
CA PHE A 68 25.15 -4.00 -2.09
C PHE A 68 26.04 -4.90 -1.23
N SER A 69 27.12 -4.37 -0.64
CA SER A 69 28.04 -5.15 0.21
C SER A 69 27.35 -5.67 1.47
N LYS A 70 26.52 -4.86 2.14
CA LYS A 70 25.72 -5.32 3.28
C LYS A 70 24.95 -6.60 2.94
N ASN A 71 24.27 -6.61 1.79
CA ASN A 71 23.43 -7.74 1.38
C ASN A 71 24.25 -8.90 0.83
N LEU A 72 25.37 -8.63 0.16
CA LEU A 72 26.33 -9.65 -0.25
C LEU A 72 26.80 -10.46 0.97
N ASN A 73 27.32 -9.79 2.01
CA ASN A 73 27.84 -10.43 3.22
C ASN A 73 26.73 -11.19 3.99
N SER A 74 25.53 -10.60 4.08
CA SER A 74 24.40 -11.21 4.79
C SER A 74 23.95 -12.53 4.14
N ASN A 75 23.90 -12.57 2.80
CA ASN A 75 23.48 -13.77 2.07
C ASN A 75 24.59 -14.85 1.98
N ASN A 76 25.86 -14.45 2.05
CA ASN A 76 26.98 -15.39 2.01
C ASN A 76 26.89 -16.46 3.11
N LEU A 77 26.36 -16.12 4.30
CA LEU A 77 26.15 -17.09 5.39
C LEU A 77 25.17 -18.21 5.02
N SER A 78 24.03 -17.86 4.41
CA SER A 78 23.01 -18.83 3.95
C SER A 78 23.54 -19.70 2.82
N ASN A 79 24.24 -19.09 1.86
CA ASN A 79 24.82 -19.77 0.71
C ASN A 79 25.96 -20.71 1.11
N ALA A 80 26.80 -20.31 2.07
CA ALA A 80 27.84 -21.16 2.64
C ALA A 80 27.25 -22.38 3.36
N TYR A 81 26.18 -22.18 4.14
CA TYR A 81 25.50 -23.25 4.88
C TYR A 81 25.03 -24.41 4.00
N VAL A 82 24.45 -24.10 2.83
CA VAL A 82 24.00 -25.13 1.89
C VAL A 82 25.12 -25.77 1.07
N SER A 83 26.30 -25.15 1.02
CA SER A 83 27.42 -25.49 0.14
C SER A 83 28.59 -26.22 0.81
N GLY A 84 28.37 -26.90 1.93
CA GLY A 84 29.40 -27.70 2.61
C GLY A 84 29.75 -27.24 4.02
N MET A 85 29.34 -26.03 4.42
CA MET A 85 29.63 -25.51 5.76
C MET A 85 28.95 -26.33 6.86
N LYS A 86 27.72 -26.83 6.63
CA LYS A 86 27.00 -27.70 7.57
C LYS A 86 27.69 -29.07 7.74
N GLU A 87 28.29 -29.58 6.68
CA GLU A 87 28.93 -30.90 6.67
C GLU A 87 30.35 -30.85 7.26
N GLU A 88 31.06 -29.73 7.13
CA GLU A 88 32.41 -29.52 7.69
C GLU A 88 32.43 -28.99 9.13
N LEU A 89 31.50 -28.11 9.49
CA LEU A 89 31.33 -27.63 10.85
C LEU A 89 30.16 -28.40 11.44
N PRO A 90 30.30 -29.11 12.57
CA PRO A 90 29.20 -29.82 13.21
C PRO A 90 28.23 -28.81 13.86
N VAL A 91 27.54 -28.03 13.03
CA VAL A 91 26.57 -27.02 13.45
C VAL A 91 25.31 -27.75 13.91
N ILE A 92 25.05 -27.78 15.22
CA ILE A 92 23.94 -28.54 15.83
C ILE A 92 22.77 -27.58 16.13
N GLY A 93 21.56 -27.96 15.74
CA GLY A 93 20.34 -27.26 16.14
C GLY A 93 20.24 -25.83 15.59
N ASN A 94 20.01 -24.85 16.47
CA ASN A 94 19.68 -23.45 16.11
C ASN A 94 20.90 -22.53 15.89
N GLU A 95 22.12 -23.05 15.94
CA GLU A 95 23.37 -22.27 15.83
C GLU A 95 23.46 -21.44 14.54
N TYR A 96 22.99 -21.97 13.40
CA TYR A 96 22.91 -21.23 12.13
C TYR A 96 22.02 -19.98 12.26
N GLN A 97 20.87 -20.12 12.90
CA GLN A 97 19.97 -19.00 13.09
C GLN A 97 20.53 -18.02 14.13
N THR A 98 21.25 -18.49 15.16
CA THR A 98 21.96 -17.63 16.12
C THR A 98 22.98 -16.72 15.43
N LEU A 99 23.74 -17.22 14.46
CA LEU A 99 24.68 -16.40 13.66
C LEU A 99 23.94 -15.30 12.89
N THR A 100 22.80 -15.63 12.28
CA THR A 100 21.94 -14.64 11.59
C THR A 100 21.37 -13.60 12.57
N THR A 101 21.00 -14.03 13.77
CA THR A 101 20.52 -13.13 14.84
C THR A 101 21.62 -12.17 15.30
N MET A 102 22.87 -12.63 15.48
CA MET A 102 24.01 -11.78 15.87
C MET A 102 24.26 -10.66 14.84
N TRP A 103 24.17 -10.98 13.54
CA TRP A 103 24.23 -9.98 12.48
C TRP A 103 23.11 -8.92 12.60
N THR A 104 21.89 -9.38 12.88
CA THR A 104 20.72 -8.49 13.06
C THR A 104 20.88 -7.56 14.26
N ILE A 105 21.44 -8.05 15.38
CA ILE A 105 21.71 -7.23 16.56
C ILE A 105 22.67 -6.08 16.22
N GLY A 106 23.78 -6.39 15.55
CA GLY A 106 24.75 -5.37 15.13
C GLY A 106 24.13 -4.32 14.19
N TYR A 107 23.24 -4.77 13.31
CA TYR A 107 22.48 -3.88 12.43
C TYR A 107 21.55 -2.94 13.21
N VAL A 108 20.74 -3.47 14.14
CA VAL A 108 19.78 -2.68 14.95
C VAL A 108 20.49 -1.62 15.80
N VAL A 109 21.59 -1.99 16.46
CA VAL A 109 22.37 -1.05 17.29
C VAL A 109 22.94 0.10 16.45
N SER A 110 23.38 -0.19 15.23
CA SER A 110 23.96 0.80 14.32
C SER A 110 22.90 1.69 13.66
N GLN A 111 21.65 1.24 13.59
CA GLN A 111 20.57 1.90 12.87
C GLN A 111 20.05 3.15 13.58
N ILE A 112 19.90 3.11 14.92
CA ILE A 112 19.37 4.24 15.70
C ILE A 112 20.28 5.48 15.58
N PRO A 113 21.60 5.41 15.80
CA PRO A 113 22.49 6.55 15.60
C PRO A 113 22.51 7.03 14.14
N SER A 114 22.51 6.10 13.17
CA SER A 114 22.52 6.43 11.74
C SER A 114 21.28 7.24 11.31
N GLN A 115 20.09 6.84 11.76
CA GLN A 115 18.83 7.50 11.39
C GLN A 115 18.66 8.87 12.07
N LEU A 116 19.30 9.10 13.21
CA LEU A 116 19.34 10.42 13.86
C LEU A 116 20.21 11.41 13.09
N VAL A 117 21.24 10.92 12.40
CA VAL A 117 22.20 11.74 11.62
C VAL A 117 21.70 12.00 10.18
N CYS A 118 20.93 11.08 9.60
CA CYS A 118 20.45 11.21 8.22
C CYS A 118 19.28 12.21 8.07
N THR A 119 19.35 13.11 7.07
CA THR A 119 18.28 14.07 6.76
C THR A 119 17.75 13.94 5.33
N ARG A 120 16.43 13.80 5.23
CA ARG A 120 15.53 13.98 4.07
C ARG A 120 16.02 13.42 2.72
N GLU A 121 15.46 12.26 2.33
CA GLU A 121 15.57 11.72 0.96
C GLU A 121 14.20 11.56 0.29
N LEU A 122 14.18 11.64 -1.04
CA LEU A 122 12.99 11.47 -1.90
C LEU A 122 12.75 9.99 -2.26
N ALA A 123 11.49 9.61 -2.48
CA ALA A 123 11.03 8.25 -2.75
C ALA A 123 11.79 7.53 -3.88
N LYS A 124 11.99 8.19 -5.03
CA LYS A 124 12.71 7.64 -6.20
C LYS A 124 14.14 7.21 -5.84
N ARG A 125 14.84 8.02 -5.04
CA ARG A 125 16.23 7.76 -4.63
C ARG A 125 16.30 6.63 -3.62
N SER A 126 15.34 6.57 -2.70
CA SER A 126 15.18 5.46 -1.76
C SER A 126 14.94 4.14 -2.48
N CYS A 127 14.10 4.10 -3.52
CA CYS A 127 13.87 2.88 -4.30
C CYS A 127 15.10 2.42 -5.10
N ILE A 128 15.85 3.36 -5.71
CA ILE A 128 17.11 3.03 -6.42
C ILE A 128 18.14 2.48 -5.43
N PHE A 129 18.31 3.14 -4.28
CA PHE A 129 19.15 2.65 -3.19
C PHE A 129 18.72 1.25 -2.74
N PHE A 130 17.42 1.02 -2.55
CA PHE A 130 16.89 -0.27 -2.11
C PHE A 130 17.09 -1.38 -3.16
N ALA A 131 16.93 -1.09 -4.45
CA ALA A 131 17.16 -2.06 -5.53
C ALA A 131 18.59 -2.60 -5.52
N THR A 132 19.59 -1.80 -5.14
CA THR A 132 21.00 -2.24 -5.09
C THR A 132 21.29 -3.30 -4.03
N ALA A 133 20.48 -3.39 -2.97
CA ALA A 133 20.56 -4.52 -2.02
C ALA A 133 20.30 -5.85 -2.70
N PHE A 134 19.22 -5.92 -3.47
CA PHE A 134 18.80 -7.15 -4.13
C PHE A 134 19.77 -7.58 -5.22
N ILE A 135 20.38 -6.62 -5.91
CA ILE A 135 21.49 -6.91 -6.82
C ILE A 135 22.66 -7.57 -6.05
N GLY A 136 22.99 -7.07 -4.85
CA GLY A 136 23.97 -7.69 -3.96
C GLY A 136 23.60 -9.11 -3.54
N SER A 137 22.34 -9.31 -3.13
CA SER A 137 21.79 -10.63 -2.79
C SER A 137 21.85 -11.62 -3.96
N MET A 138 21.55 -11.18 -5.18
CA MET A 138 21.65 -12.01 -6.39
C MET A 138 23.10 -12.36 -6.70
N PHE A 139 24.00 -11.37 -6.64
CA PHE A 139 25.42 -11.57 -6.92
C PHE A 139 26.05 -12.60 -5.97
N SER A 140 25.66 -12.59 -4.69
CA SER A 140 26.09 -13.60 -3.70
C SER A 140 25.81 -15.04 -4.17
N GLY A 141 24.59 -15.32 -4.66
CA GLY A 141 24.20 -16.66 -5.13
C GLY A 141 25.00 -17.12 -6.35
N TYR A 142 25.21 -16.23 -7.32
CA TYR A 142 26.02 -16.52 -8.50
C TYR A 142 27.51 -16.67 -8.18
N LEU A 143 28.03 -15.82 -7.29
CA LEU A 143 29.41 -15.90 -6.81
C LEU A 143 29.65 -17.26 -6.14
N GLN A 144 28.73 -17.69 -5.26
CA GLN A 144 28.83 -19.00 -4.62
C GLN A 144 28.78 -20.16 -5.64
N ALA A 145 27.87 -20.09 -6.62
CA ALA A 145 27.78 -21.11 -7.66
C ALA A 145 29.09 -21.22 -8.46
N ALA A 146 29.71 -20.09 -8.83
CA ALA A 146 30.97 -20.05 -9.57
C ALA A 146 32.16 -20.56 -8.74
N LEU A 147 32.24 -20.19 -7.45
CA LEU A 147 33.30 -20.63 -6.56
C LEU A 147 33.20 -22.13 -6.25
N HIS A 148 31.98 -22.66 -6.13
CA HIS A 148 31.77 -24.08 -5.92
C HIS A 148 32.14 -24.93 -7.14
N THR A 149 31.93 -24.45 -8.38
CA THR A 149 32.29 -25.21 -9.58
C THR A 149 33.76 -25.04 -9.98
N GLY A 150 34.32 -23.84 -9.82
CA GLY A 150 35.66 -23.51 -10.30
C GLY A 150 36.77 -23.65 -9.26
N MET A 151 36.47 -23.54 -7.97
CA MET A 151 37.50 -23.41 -6.92
C MET A 151 37.33 -24.36 -5.73
N ASN A 152 36.35 -25.26 -5.75
CA ASN A 152 36.19 -26.23 -4.68
C ASN A 152 37.37 -27.23 -4.66
N GLY A 153 38.08 -27.31 -3.54
CA GLY A 153 39.29 -28.14 -3.38
C GLY A 153 40.59 -27.45 -3.83
N VAL A 154 40.52 -26.25 -4.41
CA VAL A 154 41.71 -25.46 -4.77
C VAL A 154 42.41 -24.98 -3.51
N HIS A 155 43.72 -25.22 -3.42
CA HIS A 155 44.54 -24.99 -2.22
C HIS A 155 44.04 -25.72 -0.95
N GLY A 156 43.28 -26.81 -1.10
CA GLY A 156 42.74 -27.56 0.04
C GLY A 156 41.59 -26.85 0.77
N LEU A 157 41.07 -25.76 0.20
CA LEU A 157 39.92 -25.03 0.74
C LEU A 157 38.65 -25.43 0.00
N SER A 158 37.57 -25.60 0.77
CA SER A 158 36.23 -25.82 0.22
C SER A 158 35.64 -24.53 -0.36
N GLY A 159 34.73 -24.68 -1.33
CA GLY A 159 34.15 -23.56 -2.08
C GLY A 159 33.50 -22.49 -1.20
N TRP A 160 32.91 -22.86 -0.05
CA TRP A 160 32.32 -21.90 0.88
C TRP A 160 33.35 -21.05 1.64
N ARG A 161 34.58 -21.54 1.86
CA ARG A 161 35.66 -20.74 2.48
C ARG A 161 36.18 -19.69 1.52
N TRP A 162 36.29 -20.06 0.24
CA TRP A 162 36.64 -19.14 -0.83
C TRP A 162 35.61 -18.02 -1.00
N LEU A 163 34.33 -18.27 -0.72
CA LEU A 163 33.27 -17.26 -0.73
C LEU A 163 33.62 -16.07 0.17
N PHE A 164 33.99 -16.33 1.43
CA PHE A 164 34.32 -15.29 2.39
C PHE A 164 35.62 -14.54 2.03
N ILE A 165 36.58 -15.20 1.40
CA ILE A 165 37.82 -14.55 0.93
C ILE A 165 37.50 -13.57 -0.20
N PHE A 166 36.74 -14.01 -1.21
CA PHE A 166 36.34 -13.16 -2.34
C PHE A 166 35.45 -12.00 -1.89
N ASP A 167 34.56 -12.24 -0.93
CA ASP A 167 33.75 -11.19 -0.30
C ASP A 167 34.63 -10.10 0.34
N GLY A 168 35.66 -10.50 1.10
CA GLY A 168 36.65 -9.57 1.65
C GLY A 168 37.41 -8.77 0.57
N VAL A 169 37.80 -9.42 -0.53
CA VAL A 169 38.51 -8.75 -1.64
C VAL A 169 37.61 -7.73 -2.35
N ILE A 170 36.34 -8.06 -2.58
CA ILE A 170 35.39 -7.16 -3.26
C ILE A 170 35.05 -5.95 -2.39
N THR A 171 35.01 -6.12 -1.07
CA THR A 171 34.68 -5.02 -0.14
C THR A 171 35.81 -3.99 0.04
N LEU A 172 37.08 -4.36 -0.20
CA LEU A 172 38.23 -3.45 -0.04
C LEU A 172 38.18 -2.21 -0.99
N PRO A 173 38.02 -2.34 -2.32
CA PRO A 173 37.84 -1.20 -3.21
C PRO A 173 36.64 -0.33 -2.84
N MET A 174 35.57 -0.94 -2.34
CA MET A 174 34.35 -0.23 -1.95
C MET A 174 34.59 0.64 -0.71
N ALA A 175 35.37 0.16 0.25
CA ALA A 175 35.80 0.94 1.41
C ALA A 175 36.72 2.11 1.01
N LEU A 176 37.61 1.91 0.04
CA LEU A 176 38.44 2.99 -0.52
C LEU A 176 37.59 4.05 -1.24
N TRP A 177 36.56 3.64 -1.99
CA TRP A 177 35.62 4.56 -2.61
C TRP A 177 34.82 5.35 -1.56
N ALA A 178 34.39 4.70 -0.48
CA ALA A 178 33.72 5.36 0.64
C ALA A 178 34.55 6.51 1.22
N TYR A 179 35.83 6.26 1.47
CA TYR A 179 36.76 7.26 1.99
C TYR A 179 36.90 8.48 1.05
N TYR A 180 36.81 8.27 -0.26
CA TYR A 180 36.90 9.36 -1.25
C TYR A 180 35.56 10.08 -1.49
N ALA A 181 34.45 9.35 -1.50
CA ALA A 181 33.15 9.84 -1.93
C ALA A 181 32.36 10.57 -0.82
N LEU A 182 32.47 10.15 0.44
CA LEU A 182 31.68 10.67 1.57
C LEU A 182 32.13 12.07 2.00
N PRO A 183 31.26 13.10 1.89
CA PRO A 183 31.52 14.41 2.47
C PRO A 183 31.17 14.48 3.96
N ASP A 184 32.03 15.14 4.75
CA ASP A 184 31.65 15.61 6.09
C ASP A 184 30.60 16.73 6.01
N LEU A 185 30.13 17.23 7.15
CA LEU A 185 29.18 18.35 7.21
C LEU A 185 29.58 19.50 6.28
N PRO A 186 28.62 20.19 5.63
CA PRO A 186 28.90 21.26 4.65
C PRO A 186 29.85 22.36 5.18
N SER A 187 29.89 22.56 6.50
CA SER A 187 30.76 23.51 7.20
C SER A 187 32.21 23.03 7.39
N THR A 188 32.48 21.72 7.37
CA THR A 188 33.79 21.12 7.69
C THR A 188 34.28 20.10 6.65
N THR A 189 33.58 19.94 5.53
CA THR A 189 33.87 18.94 4.47
C THR A 189 35.33 18.97 4.00
N ARG A 190 36.06 17.87 4.22
CA ARG A 190 37.45 17.64 3.74
C ARG A 190 37.55 17.26 2.26
N VAL A 191 36.42 17.00 1.62
CA VAL A 191 36.34 16.41 0.29
C VAL A 191 36.72 17.40 -0.81
N LYS A 192 37.57 16.93 -1.73
CA LYS A 192 38.16 17.74 -2.82
C LYS A 192 37.26 17.91 -4.04
N TRP A 193 36.26 17.05 -4.23
CA TRP A 193 35.38 17.13 -5.41
C TRP A 193 34.33 18.26 -5.31
N LEU A 194 34.06 18.78 -4.11
CA LEU A 194 33.10 19.86 -3.88
C LEU A 194 33.81 21.22 -3.86
N LYS A 195 33.52 22.08 -4.84
CA LYS A 195 34.16 23.40 -4.98
C LYS A 195 33.69 24.35 -3.85
N PRO A 196 34.50 25.34 -3.45
CA PRO A 196 34.12 26.30 -2.40
C PRO A 196 32.82 27.07 -2.70
N GLU A 197 32.59 27.44 -3.96
CA GLU A 197 31.37 28.12 -4.42
C GLU A 197 30.11 27.25 -4.24
N GLU A 198 30.23 25.95 -4.52
CA GLU A 198 29.15 24.98 -4.33
C GLU A 198 28.83 24.82 -2.83
N LYS A 199 29.84 24.88 -1.96
CA LYS A 199 29.66 24.80 -0.49
C LYS A 199 28.85 25.97 0.05
N GLU A 200 29.17 27.20 -0.37
CA GLU A 200 28.44 28.39 0.06
C GLU A 200 26.98 28.35 -0.40
N TYR A 201 26.72 27.88 -1.62
CA TYR A 201 25.37 27.69 -2.12
C TYR A 201 24.57 26.67 -1.26
N PHE A 202 25.19 25.57 -0.81
CA PHE A 202 24.55 24.61 0.11
C PHE A 202 24.21 25.23 1.46
N LEU A 203 25.13 26.00 2.05
CA LEU A 203 24.90 26.70 3.30
C LEU A 203 23.75 27.71 3.17
N GLN A 204 23.71 28.47 2.07
CA GLN A 204 22.61 29.38 1.78
C GLN A 204 21.28 28.65 1.57
N ARG A 205 21.29 27.48 0.94
CA ARG A 205 20.09 26.64 0.78
C ARG A 205 19.58 26.13 2.13
N MET A 206 20.47 25.67 3.01
CA MET A 206 20.08 25.22 4.35
C MET A 206 19.47 26.38 5.16
N LYS A 207 20.09 27.56 5.10
CA LYS A 207 19.57 28.79 5.73
C LYS A 207 18.21 29.23 5.14
N LYS A 208 18.08 29.27 3.81
CA LYS A 208 16.81 29.62 3.11
C LYS A 208 15.69 28.62 3.38
N ALA A 209 16.02 27.34 3.56
CA ALA A 209 15.05 26.31 3.92
C ALA A 209 14.62 26.36 5.41
N GLY A 210 15.07 27.36 6.18
CA GLY A 210 14.74 27.51 7.60
C GLY A 210 15.21 26.32 8.43
N ARG A 211 16.30 25.64 8.02
CA ARG A 211 16.78 24.41 8.67
C ARG A 211 17.65 24.64 9.91
N ASP A 212 17.74 25.88 10.41
CA ASP A 212 18.57 26.24 11.56
C ASP A 212 17.98 25.88 12.93
N LEU A 213 16.95 25.04 13.00
CA LEU A 213 16.53 24.42 14.24
C LEU A 213 16.38 22.93 14.01
N GLU A 214 17.50 22.21 14.05
CA GLU A 214 17.45 20.90 14.69
C GLU A 214 16.81 21.13 16.07
N GLU A 215 15.52 20.84 16.23
CA GLU A 215 14.95 20.78 17.57
C GLU A 215 15.84 19.80 18.34
N PRO A 216 16.54 20.25 19.40
CA PRO A 216 17.34 19.34 20.19
C PRO A 216 16.40 18.24 20.66
N VAL A 217 16.86 16.98 20.61
CA VAL A 217 16.07 15.83 21.06
C VAL A 217 15.80 16.00 22.55
N THR A 218 14.65 16.61 22.87
CA THR A 218 14.20 16.82 24.24
C THR A 218 13.35 15.63 24.65
N ILE A 219 13.50 15.19 25.91
CA ILE A 219 12.69 14.11 26.49
C ILE A 219 11.19 14.45 26.41
N ALA A 220 10.85 15.73 26.56
CA ALA A 220 9.48 16.23 26.40
C ALA A 220 8.95 16.04 24.97
N GLY A 221 9.76 16.36 23.95
CA GLY A 221 9.43 16.12 22.54
C GLY A 221 9.27 14.63 22.22
N LEU A 222 10.14 13.77 22.76
CA LEU A 222 10.03 12.32 22.63
C LEU A 222 8.72 11.78 23.23
N LYS A 223 8.38 12.22 24.44
CA LYS A 223 7.12 11.84 25.11
C LYS A 223 5.90 12.26 24.31
N ARG A 224 5.94 13.44 23.67
CA ARG A 224 4.88 13.93 22.76
C ARG A 224 4.71 12.99 21.56
N VAL A 225 5.82 12.61 20.91
CA VAL A 225 5.78 11.76 19.70
C VAL A 225 5.30 10.34 20.03
N VAL A 226 5.79 9.73 21.11
CA VAL A 226 5.34 8.40 21.56
C VAL A 226 3.88 8.39 22.00
N GLY A 227 3.34 9.52 22.46
CA GLY A 227 1.91 9.67 22.77
C GLY A 227 1.00 9.74 21.54
N LYS A 228 1.53 9.96 20.33
CA LYS A 228 0.73 10.02 19.10
C LYS A 228 0.46 8.62 18.55
N TRP A 229 -0.68 8.48 17.87
CA TRP A 229 -1.06 7.24 17.20
C TRP A 229 -0.09 6.86 16.08
N HIS A 230 0.54 7.85 15.42
CA HIS A 230 1.51 7.62 14.34
C HIS A 230 2.60 6.64 14.77
N PHE A 231 3.19 6.83 15.95
CA PHE A 231 4.27 5.96 16.44
C PHE A 231 3.81 4.50 16.58
N TRP A 232 2.71 4.25 17.27
CA TRP A 232 2.24 2.89 17.55
C TRP A 232 1.73 2.16 16.31
N VAL A 233 0.93 2.83 15.49
CA VAL A 233 0.32 2.19 14.32
C VAL A 233 1.35 1.92 13.23
N TYR A 234 2.23 2.89 12.92
CA TYR A 234 3.27 2.69 11.90
C TYR A 234 4.32 1.67 12.33
N THR A 235 4.73 1.68 13.60
CA THR A 235 5.68 0.70 14.14
C THR A 235 5.10 -0.71 14.13
N THR A 236 3.84 -0.87 14.52
CA THR A 236 3.18 -2.19 14.53
C THR A 236 3.06 -2.74 13.11
N TYR A 237 2.59 -1.92 12.16
CA TYR A 237 2.51 -2.31 10.75
C TYR A 237 3.87 -2.79 10.22
N TYR A 238 4.92 -1.97 10.39
CA TYR A 238 6.21 -2.28 9.81
C TYR A 238 6.87 -3.50 10.48
N THR A 239 6.60 -3.71 11.77
CA THR A 239 7.03 -4.93 12.48
C THR A 239 6.39 -6.18 11.89
N PHE A 240 5.07 -6.16 11.68
CA PHE A 240 4.38 -7.28 11.04
C PHE A 240 4.85 -7.53 9.61
N PHE A 241 5.04 -6.44 8.86
CA PHE A 241 5.56 -6.48 7.49
C PHE A 241 6.94 -7.17 7.44
N ILE A 242 7.95 -6.65 8.15
CA ILE A 242 9.31 -7.22 8.16
C ILE A 242 9.31 -8.68 8.63
N CYS A 243 8.58 -9.00 9.68
CA CYS A 243 8.58 -10.37 10.22
C CYS A 243 7.92 -11.37 9.25
N SER A 244 7.01 -10.91 8.38
CA SER A 244 6.37 -11.74 7.36
C SER A 244 7.27 -12.06 6.15
N GLU A 245 8.33 -11.28 5.92
CA GLU A 245 9.21 -11.45 4.74
C GLU A 245 10.14 -12.66 4.82
N ASN A 246 10.34 -13.22 6.02
CA ASN A 246 11.30 -14.30 6.27
C ASN A 246 11.09 -15.55 5.40
N ILE A 247 9.85 -15.80 4.96
CA ILE A 247 9.47 -16.99 4.19
C ILE A 247 10.31 -17.19 2.91
N GLY A 248 10.71 -16.10 2.25
CA GLY A 248 11.50 -16.15 1.01
C GLY A 248 12.91 -16.69 1.22
N SER A 249 13.50 -16.45 2.40
CA SER A 249 14.88 -16.82 2.74
C SER A 249 15.09 -18.33 2.92
N PHE A 250 14.01 -19.11 3.08
CA PHE A 250 14.07 -20.56 3.34
C PHE A 250 13.90 -21.42 2.08
N MET A 251 13.80 -20.82 0.89
CA MET A 251 13.69 -21.55 -0.38
C MET A 251 14.90 -22.47 -0.63
N ASN A 252 16.12 -22.00 -0.30
CA ASN A 252 17.37 -22.79 -0.39
C ASN A 252 17.26 -24.14 0.35
N LEU A 253 16.69 -24.14 1.56
CA LEU A 253 16.52 -25.32 2.41
C LEU A 253 15.50 -26.29 1.83
N TRP A 254 14.41 -25.77 1.24
CA TRP A 254 13.45 -26.60 0.53
C TRP A 254 14.09 -27.26 -0.70
N LEU A 255 14.83 -26.52 -1.53
CA LEU A 255 15.51 -27.09 -2.70
C LEU A 255 16.52 -28.17 -2.30
N LYS A 256 17.27 -27.97 -1.20
CA LYS A 256 18.18 -28.97 -0.65
C LYS A 256 17.44 -30.24 -0.20
N SER A 257 16.27 -30.11 0.43
CA SER A 257 15.46 -31.27 0.88
C SER A 257 14.96 -32.18 -0.26
N LEU A 258 14.87 -31.66 -1.48
CA LEU A 258 14.39 -32.43 -2.64
C LEU A 258 15.46 -33.38 -3.20
N ASN A 259 16.72 -33.26 -2.79
CA ASN A 259 17.86 -34.12 -3.18
C ASN A 259 18.02 -34.35 -4.70
N ARG A 260 17.50 -33.43 -5.53
CA ARG A 260 17.49 -33.56 -7.00
C ARG A 260 18.23 -32.42 -7.71
N TYR A 261 18.67 -31.43 -6.96
CA TYR A 261 19.30 -30.21 -7.47
C TYR A 261 20.75 -30.14 -7.05
N THR A 262 21.59 -29.66 -7.95
CA THR A 262 23.01 -29.43 -7.68
C THR A 262 23.21 -28.21 -6.78
N VAL A 263 24.34 -28.14 -6.05
CA VAL A 263 24.67 -27.00 -5.18
C VAL A 263 24.63 -25.65 -5.94
N PRO A 264 25.14 -25.53 -7.20
CA PRO A 264 24.98 -24.30 -7.99
C PRO A 264 23.51 -23.94 -8.27
N GLN A 265 22.68 -24.93 -8.58
CA GLN A 265 21.24 -24.71 -8.83
C GLN A 265 20.51 -24.27 -7.56
N ILE A 266 20.81 -24.87 -6.41
CA ILE A 266 20.21 -24.51 -5.12
C ILE A 266 20.46 -23.05 -4.81
N ASN A 267 21.68 -22.54 -5.02
CA ASN A 267 22.02 -21.14 -4.76
C ASN A 267 21.52 -20.16 -5.84
N THR A 268 21.38 -20.62 -7.09
CA THR A 268 20.99 -19.75 -8.20
C THR A 268 19.47 -19.57 -8.30
N TYR A 269 18.68 -20.60 -8.05
CA TYR A 269 17.24 -20.52 -8.29
C TYR A 269 16.48 -19.52 -7.40
N PRO A 270 16.85 -19.32 -6.12
CA PRO A 270 16.21 -18.29 -5.29
C PRO A 270 16.59 -16.86 -5.65
N THR A 271 17.65 -16.63 -6.44
CA THR A 271 18.00 -15.27 -6.91
C THR A 271 16.92 -14.67 -7.80
N VAL A 272 16.05 -15.51 -8.40
CA VAL A 272 14.87 -15.07 -9.16
C VAL A 272 13.89 -14.28 -8.28
N THR A 273 13.75 -14.63 -6.98
CA THR A 273 12.93 -13.85 -6.04
C THR A 273 13.45 -12.41 -5.94
N ASN A 274 14.77 -12.23 -5.85
CA ASN A 274 15.39 -10.90 -5.80
C ASN A 274 15.18 -10.13 -7.11
N ALA A 275 15.22 -10.82 -8.27
CA ALA A 275 14.94 -10.19 -9.57
C ALA A 275 13.49 -9.66 -9.64
N VAL A 276 12.53 -10.47 -9.16
CA VAL A 276 11.13 -10.05 -9.01
C VAL A 276 11.05 -8.83 -8.10
N THR A 277 11.73 -8.82 -6.95
CA THR A 277 11.75 -7.68 -6.04
C THR A 277 12.32 -6.41 -6.66
N ILE A 278 13.38 -6.49 -7.47
CA ILE A 278 13.93 -5.32 -8.16
C ILE A 278 12.88 -4.73 -9.10
N ILE A 279 12.25 -5.56 -9.93
CA ILE A 279 11.24 -5.13 -10.89
C ILE A 279 10.04 -4.51 -10.17
N THR A 280 9.53 -5.17 -9.13
CA THR A 280 8.36 -4.70 -8.38
C THR A 280 8.66 -3.42 -7.61
N THR A 281 9.79 -3.32 -6.91
CA THR A 281 10.20 -2.10 -6.16
C THR A 281 10.25 -0.88 -7.08
N LEU A 282 10.85 -1.05 -8.25
CA LEU A 282 10.96 -0.02 -9.26
C LEU A 282 9.58 0.37 -9.83
N ALA A 283 8.79 -0.62 -10.26
CA ALA A 283 7.44 -0.41 -10.78
C ALA A 283 6.54 0.29 -9.75
N TYR A 284 6.62 -0.13 -8.50
CA TYR A 284 5.93 0.48 -7.36
C TYR A 284 6.35 1.93 -7.18
N GLY A 285 7.65 2.24 -7.14
CA GLY A 285 8.14 3.61 -7.00
C GLY A 285 7.62 4.54 -8.10
N TRP A 286 7.75 4.13 -9.36
CA TRP A 286 7.26 4.90 -10.50
C TRP A 286 5.74 5.07 -10.50
N THR A 287 4.99 4.00 -10.24
CA THR A 287 3.52 4.04 -10.19
C THR A 287 3.03 4.91 -9.04
N SER A 288 3.70 4.82 -7.89
CA SER A 288 3.33 5.57 -6.69
C SER A 288 3.55 7.07 -6.86
N ASP A 289 4.65 7.46 -7.50
CA ASP A 289 4.91 8.88 -7.79
C ASP A 289 4.06 9.39 -8.95
N ALA A 290 3.71 8.55 -9.94
CA ALA A 290 2.83 8.95 -11.04
C ALA A 290 1.39 9.19 -10.57
N LEU A 291 0.87 8.32 -9.69
CA LEU A 291 -0.51 8.39 -9.20
C LEU A 291 -0.65 9.20 -7.90
N GLN A 292 0.45 9.49 -7.20
CA GLN A 292 0.47 10.16 -5.87
C GLN A 292 -0.43 9.47 -4.82
N ILE A 293 -0.76 8.19 -5.03
CA ILE A 293 -1.49 7.34 -4.09
C ILE A 293 -0.58 6.21 -3.63
N ARG A 294 -0.35 6.14 -2.31
CA ARG A 294 0.61 5.20 -1.71
C ARG A 294 -0.06 3.90 -1.25
N ALA A 295 -1.18 4.02 -0.55
CA ALA A 295 -1.85 2.90 0.12
C ALA A 295 -2.27 1.73 -0.81
N PRO A 296 -2.86 1.95 -2.01
CA PRO A 296 -3.28 0.84 -2.87
C PRO A 296 -2.14 -0.10 -3.28
N ILE A 297 -0.94 0.45 -3.49
CA ILE A 297 0.24 -0.34 -3.88
C ILE A 297 0.69 -1.24 -2.72
N ILE A 298 0.60 -0.73 -1.48
CA ILE A 298 0.88 -1.52 -0.28
C ILE A 298 -0.14 -2.66 -0.15
N TYR A 299 -1.43 -2.39 -0.33
CA TYR A 299 -2.46 -3.44 -0.28
C TYR A 299 -2.25 -4.51 -1.36
N PHE A 300 -1.93 -4.11 -2.59
CA PHE A 300 -1.60 -5.05 -3.65
C PHE A 300 -0.45 -5.98 -3.26
N SER A 301 0.64 -5.43 -2.70
CA SER A 301 1.77 -6.24 -2.23
C SER A 301 1.38 -7.26 -1.14
N LEU A 302 0.51 -6.86 -0.20
CA LEU A 302 0.04 -7.72 0.89
C LEU A 302 -0.87 -8.84 0.38
N VAL A 303 -1.73 -8.58 -0.60
CA VAL A 303 -2.62 -9.58 -1.20
C VAL A 303 -1.82 -10.65 -1.93
N VAL A 304 -0.85 -10.24 -2.75
CA VAL A 304 0.03 -11.18 -3.48
C VAL A 304 0.81 -12.07 -2.50
N CYS A 305 1.32 -11.49 -1.42
CA CYS A 305 2.08 -12.24 -0.42
C CYS A 305 1.21 -13.10 0.47
N PHE A 306 -0.02 -12.68 0.77
CA PHE A 306 -1.00 -13.50 1.47
C PHE A 306 -1.29 -14.78 0.70
N PHE A 307 -1.52 -14.67 -0.62
CA PHE A 307 -1.71 -15.83 -1.50
C PHE A 307 -0.49 -16.77 -1.49
N ALA A 308 0.72 -16.21 -1.64
CA ALA A 308 1.96 -16.97 -1.59
C ALA A 308 2.17 -17.70 -0.25
N ALA A 309 1.98 -17.01 0.87
CA ALA A 309 2.15 -17.56 2.21
C ALA A 309 1.10 -18.64 2.52
N MET A 310 -0.15 -18.45 2.10
CA MET A 310 -1.22 -19.44 2.25
C MET A 310 -0.89 -20.77 1.53
N ASN A 311 -0.42 -20.70 0.29
CA ASN A 311 -0.01 -21.88 -0.47
C ASN A 311 1.13 -22.63 0.22
N LEU A 312 2.12 -21.90 0.74
CA LEU A 312 3.26 -22.50 1.45
C LEU A 312 2.88 -23.03 2.85
N ALA A 313 1.82 -22.50 3.48
CA ALA A 313 1.30 -23.00 4.75
C ALA A 313 0.50 -24.32 4.58
N ILE A 314 -0.37 -24.40 3.58
CA ILE A 314 -1.17 -25.61 3.30
C ILE A 314 -0.23 -26.76 2.93
N TRP A 315 0.73 -26.50 2.01
CA TRP A 315 1.78 -27.40 1.51
C TRP A 315 1.29 -28.70 0.83
N ASP A 316 0.41 -29.45 1.47
CA ASP A 316 -0.15 -30.71 1.00
C ASP A 316 -1.31 -30.42 0.03
N GLY A 317 -1.29 -31.02 -1.17
CA GLY A 317 -2.27 -30.74 -2.23
C GLY A 317 -1.93 -29.57 -3.16
N VAL A 318 -0.90 -28.78 -2.82
CA VAL A 318 -0.41 -27.69 -3.69
C VAL A 318 0.50 -28.27 -4.79
N PRO A 319 0.21 -28.01 -6.08
CA PRO A 319 1.04 -28.48 -7.19
C PRO A 319 2.49 -28.03 -7.06
N PHE A 320 3.42 -28.86 -7.53
CA PHE A 320 4.85 -28.57 -7.42
C PHE A 320 5.23 -27.21 -8.03
N GLY A 321 4.67 -26.86 -9.19
CA GLY A 321 4.88 -25.56 -9.84
C GLY A 321 4.31 -24.38 -9.04
N LEU A 322 3.19 -24.58 -8.34
CA LEU A 322 2.59 -23.52 -7.52
C LEU A 322 3.43 -23.22 -6.27
N LYS A 323 4.18 -24.20 -5.74
CA LYS A 323 5.17 -23.96 -4.67
C LYS A 323 6.30 -23.06 -5.13
N TRP A 324 6.83 -23.31 -6.33
CA TRP A 324 7.83 -22.44 -6.98
C TRP A 324 7.33 -21.02 -7.17
N ALA A 325 6.15 -20.88 -7.79
CA ALA A 325 5.52 -19.59 -8.01
C ALA A 325 5.31 -18.86 -6.68
N SER A 326 4.84 -19.56 -5.64
CA SER A 326 4.61 -18.95 -4.32
C SER A 326 5.91 -18.42 -3.71
N PHE A 327 7.03 -19.14 -3.78
CA PHE A 327 8.32 -18.58 -3.33
C PHE A 327 8.72 -17.31 -4.10
N TYR A 328 8.52 -17.27 -5.41
CA TYR A 328 8.84 -16.06 -6.20
C TYR A 328 7.89 -14.89 -5.94
N LEU A 329 6.61 -15.16 -5.69
CA LEU A 329 5.62 -14.14 -5.35
C LEU A 329 5.92 -13.44 -4.01
N THR A 330 6.66 -14.08 -3.10
CA THR A 330 7.13 -13.42 -1.86
C THR A 330 8.01 -12.18 -2.14
N GLY A 331 8.64 -12.12 -3.31
CA GLY A 331 9.42 -10.97 -3.76
C GLY A 331 8.60 -9.68 -3.95
N PHE A 332 7.26 -9.78 -4.05
CA PHE A 332 6.36 -8.61 -4.14
C PHE A 332 6.21 -7.85 -2.83
N ALA A 333 6.43 -8.47 -1.66
CA ALA A 333 6.35 -7.81 -0.37
C ALA A 333 7.45 -6.76 -0.22
N GLN A 334 8.70 -7.19 -0.43
CA GLN A 334 9.87 -6.37 -0.08
C GLN A 334 9.92 -5.02 -0.80
N GLY A 335 9.33 -4.94 -2.00
CA GLY A 335 9.26 -3.68 -2.75
C GLY A 335 8.32 -2.62 -2.19
N SER A 336 7.38 -2.97 -1.30
CA SER A 336 6.42 -1.98 -0.75
C SER A 336 6.96 -1.23 0.48
N GLY A 337 8.03 -1.71 1.12
CA GLY A 337 8.68 -1.05 2.26
C GLY A 337 9.11 0.41 2.01
N PRO A 338 9.80 0.72 0.90
CA PRO A 338 10.15 2.10 0.55
C PRO A 338 8.94 3.03 0.34
N ILE A 339 7.84 2.51 -0.21
CA ILE A 339 6.59 3.27 -0.36
C ILE A 339 5.98 3.59 0.98
N PHE A 340 5.97 2.62 1.91
CA PHE A 340 5.48 2.85 3.26
C PHE A 340 6.29 3.95 3.96
N PHE A 341 7.62 3.92 3.90
CA PHE A 341 8.43 4.99 4.49
C PHE A 341 8.20 6.35 3.83
N THR A 342 7.94 6.37 2.52
CA THR A 342 7.57 7.59 1.80
C THR A 342 6.25 8.16 2.32
N MET A 343 5.24 7.30 2.48
CA MET A 343 3.93 7.66 3.04
C MET A 343 4.03 8.22 4.46
N VAL A 344 4.86 7.62 5.32
CA VAL A 344 5.12 8.12 6.69
C VAL A 344 5.87 9.46 6.65
N ASN A 345 6.86 9.60 5.78
CA ASN A 345 7.63 10.84 5.61
C ASN A 345 6.73 12.02 5.17
N GLU A 346 5.82 11.79 4.22
CA GLU A 346 4.84 12.77 3.75
C GLU A 346 3.87 13.16 4.87
N GLN A 347 3.32 12.19 5.61
CA GLN A 347 2.38 12.45 6.69
C GLN A 347 3.00 13.20 7.87
N CYS A 348 4.24 12.86 8.24
CA CYS A 348 4.95 13.51 9.35
C CYS A 348 5.70 14.78 8.91
N ALA A 349 5.47 15.30 7.69
CA ALA A 349 6.21 16.44 7.16
C ALA A 349 6.04 17.74 8.00
N GLY A 350 4.94 17.87 8.75
CA GLY A 350 4.64 19.02 9.59
C GLY A 350 5.46 19.11 10.89
N ASP A 351 6.04 18.01 11.37
CA ASP A 351 6.84 17.97 12.61
C ASP A 351 8.14 17.21 12.35
N SER A 352 9.26 17.95 12.36
CA SER A 352 10.56 17.40 11.99
C SER A 352 11.09 16.36 12.99
N LEU A 353 10.78 16.52 14.27
CA LEU A 353 11.16 15.58 15.34
C LEU A 353 10.34 14.30 15.21
N GLU A 354 9.02 14.43 15.03
CA GLU A 354 8.12 13.30 14.83
C GLU A 354 8.55 12.45 13.64
N ARG A 355 8.81 13.07 12.48
CA ARG A 355 9.24 12.35 11.29
C ARG A 355 10.53 11.56 11.51
N LYS A 356 11.59 12.22 11.99
CA LYS A 356 12.90 11.57 12.18
C LYS A 356 12.80 10.41 13.17
N PHE A 357 12.14 10.67 14.30
CA PHE A 357 12.00 9.68 15.35
C PHE A 357 11.18 8.47 14.88
N ILE A 358 10.02 8.67 14.25
CA ILE A 358 9.17 7.56 13.77
C ILE A 358 9.90 6.75 12.70
N LEU A 359 10.45 7.38 11.66
CA LEU A 359 11.13 6.64 10.58
C LEU A 359 12.30 5.78 11.11
N GLY A 360 13.08 6.30 12.06
CA GLY A 360 14.19 5.56 12.68
C GLY A 360 13.72 4.45 13.63
N THR A 361 12.76 4.74 14.51
CA THR A 361 12.30 3.80 15.53
C THR A 361 11.45 2.68 14.96
N THR A 362 10.55 2.97 14.02
CA THR A 362 9.73 1.97 13.33
C THR A 362 10.58 0.89 12.69
N ASN A 363 11.68 1.29 12.03
CA ASN A 363 12.60 0.35 11.40
C ASN A 363 13.38 -0.48 12.44
N SER A 364 13.93 0.18 13.46
CA SER A 364 14.75 -0.46 14.48
C SER A 364 13.96 -1.48 15.31
N ILE A 365 12.73 -1.14 15.69
CA ILE A 365 11.83 -2.05 16.44
C ILE A 365 11.47 -3.26 15.58
N ALA A 366 11.12 -3.05 14.30
CA ALA A 366 10.79 -4.15 13.40
C ALA A 366 11.93 -5.16 13.28
N TYR A 367 13.17 -4.70 13.10
CA TYR A 367 14.33 -5.60 13.06
C TYR A 367 14.69 -6.22 14.41
N ALA A 368 14.42 -5.54 15.53
CA ALA A 368 14.57 -6.14 16.86
C ALA A 368 13.64 -7.34 17.07
N PHE A 369 12.39 -7.25 16.60
CA PHE A 369 11.46 -8.38 16.56
C PHE A 369 11.91 -9.45 15.57
N ASN A 370 12.40 -9.05 14.40
CA ASN A 370 12.92 -9.97 13.39
C ASN A 370 14.15 -10.76 13.83
N ALA A 371 14.88 -10.30 14.85
CA ALA A 371 16.07 -10.99 15.35
C ALA A 371 15.75 -12.34 16.01
N TRP A 372 14.57 -12.48 16.62
CA TRP A 372 14.20 -13.67 17.39
C TRP A 372 12.95 -14.39 16.88
N ILE A 373 12.04 -13.73 16.15
CA ILE A 373 10.85 -14.40 15.60
C ILE A 373 11.22 -15.60 14.71
N PRO A 374 12.16 -15.50 13.76
CA PRO A 374 12.60 -16.63 12.91
C PRO A 374 13.17 -17.82 13.69
N LEU A 375 13.76 -17.57 14.87
CA LEU A 375 14.28 -18.63 15.75
C LEU A 375 13.19 -19.56 16.25
N ILE A 376 11.98 -19.01 16.44
CA ILE A 376 10.82 -19.74 16.93
C ILE A 376 10.03 -20.32 15.75
N THR A 377 9.86 -19.54 14.69
CA THR A 377 8.94 -19.86 13.60
C THR A 377 9.54 -20.78 12.54
N TYR A 378 10.83 -20.64 12.23
CA TYR A 378 11.52 -21.35 11.13
C TYR A 378 12.62 -22.30 11.62
N ASN A 379 12.34 -23.06 12.68
CA ASN A 379 13.29 -24.05 13.19
C ASN A 379 13.61 -25.13 12.13
N THR A 380 14.90 -25.39 11.91
CA THR A 380 15.41 -26.31 10.88
C THR A 380 14.95 -27.76 11.04
N ASN A 381 14.52 -28.16 12.24
CA ASN A 381 13.97 -29.50 12.49
C ASN A 381 12.65 -29.75 11.77
N TYR A 382 11.90 -28.69 11.45
CA TYR A 382 10.62 -28.77 10.72
C TYR A 382 10.79 -28.47 9.22
N ALA A 383 12.03 -28.43 8.72
CA ALA A 383 12.29 -28.35 7.29
C ALA A 383 11.76 -29.61 6.59
N PRO A 384 11.19 -29.50 5.38
CA PRO A 384 11.07 -28.30 4.54
C PRO A 384 9.73 -27.56 4.66
N ARG A 385 8.76 -28.08 5.41
CA ARG A 385 7.38 -27.55 5.42
C ARG A 385 7.25 -26.26 6.22
N PHE A 386 7.97 -26.13 7.34
CA PHE A 386 7.91 -24.99 8.25
C PHE A 386 6.47 -24.53 8.55
N LEU A 387 5.56 -25.46 8.87
CA LEU A 387 4.12 -25.16 9.02
C LEU A 387 3.85 -24.02 10.01
N VAL A 388 4.53 -24.05 11.16
CA VAL A 388 4.40 -23.00 12.19
C VAL A 388 4.82 -21.65 11.61
N GLY A 389 5.98 -21.57 10.96
CA GLY A 389 6.45 -20.29 10.41
C GLY A 389 5.61 -19.77 9.25
N ASN A 390 5.14 -20.63 8.36
CA ASN A 390 4.26 -20.22 7.26
C ASN A 390 2.88 -19.79 7.78
N ALA A 391 2.32 -20.47 8.78
CA ALA A 391 1.07 -20.06 9.43
C ALA A 391 1.21 -18.73 10.20
N THR A 392 2.31 -18.54 10.93
CA THR A 392 2.61 -17.26 11.60
C THR A 392 2.76 -16.13 10.59
N THR A 393 3.40 -16.39 9.45
CA THR A 393 3.55 -15.41 8.36
C THR A 393 2.19 -14.96 7.82
N VAL A 394 1.27 -15.88 7.58
CA VAL A 394 -0.11 -15.53 7.17
C VAL A 394 -0.78 -14.62 8.20
N ALA A 395 -0.68 -14.97 9.50
CA ALA A 395 -1.25 -14.15 10.57
C ALA A 395 -0.62 -12.74 10.64
N LEU A 396 0.70 -12.63 10.44
CA LEU A 396 1.40 -11.35 10.39
C LEU A 396 0.96 -10.50 9.19
N ILE A 397 0.75 -11.11 8.02
CA ILE A 397 0.25 -10.39 6.83
C ILE A 397 -1.17 -9.83 7.08
N VAL A 398 -2.04 -10.61 7.71
CA VAL A 398 -3.39 -10.14 8.10
C VAL A 398 -3.28 -9.00 9.13
N GLY A 399 -2.39 -9.12 10.12
CA GLY A 399 -2.10 -8.06 11.08
C GLY A 399 -1.59 -6.78 10.41
N ALA A 400 -0.70 -6.91 9.42
CA ALA A 400 -0.20 -5.79 8.61
C ALA A 400 -1.35 -5.13 7.81
N ALA A 401 -2.24 -5.92 7.20
CA ALA A 401 -3.40 -5.41 6.47
C ALA A 401 -4.39 -4.65 7.38
N ILE A 402 -4.63 -5.14 8.59
CA ILE A 402 -5.48 -4.46 9.57
C ILE A 402 -4.85 -3.15 10.03
N THR A 403 -3.56 -3.18 10.40
CA THR A 403 -2.85 -2.00 10.92
C THR A 403 -2.68 -0.91 9.87
N ILE A 404 -2.38 -1.25 8.61
CA ILE A 404 -2.33 -0.25 7.53
C ILE A 404 -3.71 0.34 7.24
N THR A 405 -4.79 -0.45 7.38
CA THR A 405 -6.16 0.06 7.24
C THR A 405 -6.51 1.03 8.35
N VAL A 406 -6.12 0.74 9.58
CA VAL A 406 -6.26 1.68 10.70
C VAL A 406 -5.44 2.94 10.43
N ALA A 407 -4.20 2.82 9.93
CA ALA A 407 -3.36 3.95 9.60
C ALA A 407 -4.02 4.87 8.55
N VAL A 408 -4.49 4.30 7.44
CA VAL A 408 -5.18 5.05 6.37
C VAL A 408 -6.44 5.72 6.88
N ARG A 409 -7.22 5.06 7.75
CA ARG A 409 -8.43 5.65 8.35
C ARG A 409 -8.10 6.82 9.27
N LEU A 410 -7.07 6.70 10.10
CA LEU A 410 -6.62 7.77 10.99
C LEU A 410 -6.00 8.93 10.22
N GLN A 411 -5.24 8.66 9.16
CA GLN A 411 -4.74 9.69 8.23
C GLN A 411 -5.89 10.44 7.57
N ASN A 412 -6.89 9.74 7.04
CA ASN A 412 -8.04 10.37 6.42
C ASN A 412 -8.82 11.22 7.43
N ARG A 413 -8.97 10.76 8.68
CA ARG A 413 -9.54 11.56 9.77
C ARG A 413 -8.76 12.85 10.00
N ASP A 414 -7.43 12.75 10.15
CA ASP A 414 -6.58 13.90 10.46
C ASP A 414 -6.47 14.86 9.26
N ALA A 415 -6.46 14.33 8.03
CA ALA A 415 -6.53 15.12 6.80
C ALA A 415 -7.86 15.88 6.70
N VAL A 416 -8.99 15.24 6.99
CA VAL A 416 -10.31 15.90 7.01
C VAL A 416 -10.36 17.01 8.06
N LEU A 417 -9.84 16.77 9.26
CA LEU A 417 -9.75 17.79 10.32
C LEU A 417 -8.88 18.99 9.91
N THR A 418 -7.78 18.74 9.19
CA THR A 418 -6.80 19.77 8.80
C THR A 418 -7.21 20.55 7.54
N HIS A 419 -7.78 19.87 6.53
CA HIS A 419 -8.24 20.50 5.28
C HIS A 419 -9.58 21.23 5.45
N PHE A 420 -10.55 20.65 6.16
CA PHE A 420 -11.88 21.25 6.28
C PHE A 420 -12.03 22.20 7.46
N ARG A 421 -11.00 22.39 8.29
CA ARG A 421 -11.05 23.24 9.51
C ARG A 421 -12.34 23.01 10.31
N LEU A 422 -12.77 21.76 10.42
CA LEU A 422 -14.02 21.40 11.08
C LEU A 422 -14.01 21.93 12.52
N GLY A 423 -14.87 22.91 12.81
CA GLY A 423 -14.93 23.64 14.08
C GLY A 423 -14.49 25.12 14.03
N GLN A 424 -14.03 25.65 12.89
CA GLN A 424 -13.82 27.09 12.68
C GLN A 424 -14.91 27.65 11.77
N ALA A 425 -15.40 28.86 12.07
CA ALA A 425 -16.34 29.56 11.22
C ALA A 425 -15.75 29.74 9.81
N PRO A 426 -16.53 29.49 8.73
CA PRO A 426 -16.06 29.74 7.37
C PRO A 426 -15.62 31.20 7.23
N LYS A 427 -14.52 31.43 6.51
CA LYS A 427 -14.14 32.81 6.16
C LYS A 427 -15.30 33.46 5.39
N PRO A 428 -15.62 34.74 5.65
CA PRO A 428 -16.60 35.45 4.83
C PRO A 428 -16.09 35.46 3.39
N MET A 429 -16.81 34.76 2.51
CA MET A 429 -16.56 34.71 1.07
C MET A 429 -17.52 35.69 0.39
N ASP A 430 -17.05 36.26 -0.71
CA ASP A 430 -17.87 37.13 -1.54
C ASP A 430 -19.07 36.33 -2.11
N PRO A 431 -20.29 36.89 -2.17
CA PRO A 431 -21.49 36.15 -2.59
C PRO A 431 -21.35 35.45 -3.95
N ASP A 432 -20.61 36.05 -4.88
CA ASP A 432 -20.38 35.51 -6.22
C ASP A 432 -19.47 34.26 -6.20
N GLN A 433 -18.46 34.22 -5.31
CA GLN A 433 -17.60 33.05 -5.13
C GLN A 433 -18.34 31.88 -4.48
N VAL A 434 -19.29 32.18 -3.60
CA VAL A 434 -20.13 31.18 -2.95
C VAL A 434 -21.03 30.49 -3.97
N GLU A 435 -21.66 31.24 -4.88
CA GLU A 435 -22.52 30.63 -5.91
C GLU A 435 -21.71 29.76 -6.88
N GLU A 436 -20.50 30.15 -7.28
CA GLU A 436 -19.65 29.32 -8.16
C GLU A 436 -19.30 27.96 -7.51
N VAL A 437 -18.98 27.97 -6.22
CA VAL A 437 -18.71 26.74 -5.45
C VAL A 437 -19.98 25.90 -5.32
N LEU A 438 -21.13 26.52 -5.04
CA LEU A 438 -22.41 25.81 -4.92
C LEU A 438 -22.84 25.16 -6.25
N VAL A 439 -22.61 25.80 -7.39
CA VAL A 439 -22.87 25.21 -8.71
C VAL A 439 -22.05 23.93 -8.92
N LYS A 440 -20.74 23.95 -8.61
CA LYS A 440 -19.87 22.77 -8.71
C LYS A 440 -20.33 21.64 -7.77
N VAL A 441 -20.67 21.98 -6.53
CA VAL A 441 -21.16 21.01 -5.53
C VAL A 441 -22.48 20.38 -5.96
N ARG A 442 -23.47 21.17 -6.41
CA ARG A 442 -24.76 20.64 -6.91
C ARG A 442 -24.59 19.73 -8.11
N LYS A 443 -23.65 20.04 -9.02
CA LYS A 443 -23.33 19.19 -10.18
C LYS A 443 -22.75 17.84 -9.76
N LEU A 444 -21.81 17.84 -8.81
CA LEU A 444 -21.25 16.60 -8.26
C LEU A 444 -22.29 15.75 -7.53
N LEU A 445 -23.17 16.39 -6.76
CA LEU A 445 -24.26 15.71 -6.06
C LEU A 445 -25.24 15.05 -7.04
N TRP A 446 -25.57 15.71 -8.14
CA TRP A 446 -26.43 15.14 -9.18
C TRP A 446 -25.81 13.89 -9.83
N VAL A 447 -24.51 13.90 -10.11
CA VAL A 447 -23.79 12.73 -10.63
C VAL A 447 -23.76 11.60 -9.58
N ASN A 448 -23.51 11.95 -8.30
CA ASN A 448 -23.46 10.99 -7.21
C ASN A 448 -24.81 10.26 -7.01
N GLU A 449 -25.94 10.98 -7.10
CA GLU A 449 -27.28 10.38 -6.99
C GLU A 449 -27.56 9.34 -8.10
N LEU A 450 -27.08 9.58 -9.33
CA LEU A 450 -27.22 8.64 -10.45
C LEU A 450 -26.36 7.38 -10.25
N MET A 451 -25.10 7.57 -9.80
CA MET A 451 -24.22 6.45 -9.50
C MET A 451 -24.77 5.61 -8.34
N TYR A 452 -25.27 6.26 -7.30
CA TYR A 452 -25.88 5.61 -6.16
C TYR A 452 -27.08 4.73 -6.55
N ALA A 453 -28.00 5.28 -7.35
CA ALA A 453 -29.17 4.54 -7.84
C ALA A 453 -28.77 3.30 -8.68
N SER A 454 -27.69 3.43 -9.48
CA SER A 454 -27.19 2.36 -10.33
C SER A 454 -26.56 1.23 -9.52
N THR A 455 -25.66 1.55 -8.59
CA THR A 455 -25.01 0.55 -7.72
C THR A 455 -26.05 -0.26 -6.95
N ILE A 456 -27.01 0.42 -6.35
CA ILE A 456 -28.08 -0.19 -5.58
C ILE A 456 -28.98 -1.12 -6.42
N ALA A 457 -29.30 -0.72 -7.65
CA ALA A 457 -30.14 -1.52 -8.54
C ALA A 457 -29.41 -2.80 -8.96
N PHE A 458 -28.16 -2.68 -9.40
CA PHE A 458 -27.37 -3.82 -9.87
C PHE A 458 -27.05 -4.81 -8.76
N SER A 459 -26.75 -4.34 -7.54
CA SER A 459 -26.56 -5.22 -6.39
C SER A 459 -27.81 -6.07 -6.09
N LYS A 460 -29.02 -5.48 -6.13
CA LYS A 460 -30.26 -6.26 -5.90
C LYS A 460 -30.57 -7.21 -7.04
N LEU A 461 -30.44 -6.76 -8.28
CA LEU A 461 -30.65 -7.62 -9.45
C LEU A 461 -29.71 -8.83 -9.42
N SER A 462 -28.47 -8.62 -8.96
CA SER A 462 -27.51 -9.69 -8.73
C SER A 462 -28.01 -10.71 -7.68
N PHE A 463 -28.40 -10.26 -6.46
CA PHE A 463 -28.94 -11.18 -5.44
C PHE A 463 -30.21 -11.92 -5.86
N ILE A 464 -31.13 -11.23 -6.52
CA ILE A 464 -32.39 -11.82 -7.00
C ILE A 464 -32.06 -12.88 -8.07
N SER A 465 -31.08 -12.63 -8.95
CA SER A 465 -30.62 -13.60 -9.94
C SER A 465 -29.92 -14.81 -9.31
N LEU A 466 -29.16 -14.61 -8.23
CA LEU A 466 -28.59 -15.69 -7.42
C LEU A 466 -29.70 -16.55 -6.79
N TYR A 467 -30.74 -15.94 -6.22
CA TYR A 467 -31.88 -16.67 -5.67
C TYR A 467 -32.66 -17.44 -6.74
N TRP A 468 -32.78 -16.88 -7.94
CA TRP A 468 -33.37 -17.58 -9.09
C TRP A 468 -32.58 -18.84 -9.47
N ARG A 469 -31.24 -18.78 -9.36
CA ARG A 469 -30.33 -19.90 -9.63
C ARG A 469 -30.39 -20.98 -8.55
N ILE A 470 -30.41 -20.60 -7.28
CA ILE A 470 -30.42 -21.52 -6.13
C ILE A 470 -31.78 -22.20 -5.98
N PHE A 471 -32.88 -21.45 -5.94
CA PHE A 471 -34.20 -22.03 -5.68
C PHE A 471 -34.88 -22.51 -6.96
N LYS A 472 -34.71 -23.81 -7.27
CA LYS A 472 -35.36 -24.47 -8.42
C LYS A 472 -36.86 -24.77 -8.21
N LEU A 473 -37.37 -24.64 -6.97
CA LEU A 473 -38.78 -24.90 -6.63
C LEU A 473 -39.74 -23.85 -7.23
N THR A 474 -40.82 -24.32 -7.85
CA THR A 474 -41.76 -23.48 -8.63
C THR A 474 -42.46 -22.37 -7.80
N MET A 475 -42.70 -22.60 -6.51
CA MET A 475 -43.45 -21.67 -5.65
C MET A 475 -42.67 -20.39 -5.27
N ILE A 476 -41.33 -20.46 -5.17
CA ILE A 476 -40.49 -19.30 -4.78
C ILE A 476 -40.10 -18.46 -6.00
N ARG A 477 -40.19 -19.00 -7.22
CA ARG A 477 -39.85 -18.27 -8.45
C ARG A 477 -40.81 -17.11 -8.75
N ILE A 478 -42.08 -17.23 -8.38
CA ILE A 478 -43.07 -16.14 -8.57
C ILE A 478 -42.65 -14.88 -7.80
N PRO A 479 -42.39 -14.91 -6.47
CA PRO A 479 -41.95 -13.72 -5.75
C PRO A 479 -40.57 -13.21 -6.20
N ILE A 480 -39.63 -14.09 -6.61
CA ILE A 480 -38.36 -13.66 -7.20
C ILE A 480 -38.58 -12.87 -8.50
N CYS A 481 -39.46 -13.34 -9.38
CA CYS A 481 -39.80 -12.65 -10.63
C CYS A 481 -40.46 -11.29 -10.36
N LEU A 482 -41.41 -11.24 -9.42
CA LEU A 482 -42.05 -9.98 -9.01
C LEU A 482 -41.04 -8.96 -8.47
N LEU A 483 -40.07 -9.41 -7.66
CA LEU A 483 -38.99 -8.56 -7.15
C LEU A 483 -38.05 -8.07 -8.25
N LEU A 484 -37.75 -8.92 -9.25
CA LEU A 484 -36.91 -8.56 -10.38
C LEU A 484 -37.56 -7.45 -11.23
N VAL A 485 -38.86 -7.59 -11.51
CA VAL A 485 -39.66 -6.56 -12.20
C VAL A 485 -39.75 -5.29 -11.36
N ALA A 486 -40.01 -5.40 -10.05
CA ALA A 486 -40.10 -4.25 -9.16
C ALA A 486 -38.78 -3.46 -9.04
N CYS A 487 -37.65 -4.16 -8.90
CA CYS A 487 -36.32 -3.53 -8.85
C CYS A 487 -35.97 -2.83 -10.18
N SER A 488 -36.28 -3.49 -11.31
CA SER A 488 -36.04 -2.92 -12.64
C SER A 488 -36.90 -1.69 -12.88
N ALA A 489 -38.18 -1.75 -12.53
CA ALA A 489 -39.10 -0.62 -12.63
C ALA A 489 -38.66 0.55 -11.73
N TRP A 490 -38.25 0.27 -10.49
CA TRP A 490 -37.73 1.28 -9.57
C TRP A 490 -36.49 1.98 -10.13
N PHE A 491 -35.53 1.23 -10.70
CA PHE A 491 -34.31 1.80 -11.29
C PHE A 491 -34.63 2.73 -12.47
N ILE A 492 -35.52 2.30 -13.38
CA ILE A 492 -35.93 3.09 -14.54
C ILE A 492 -36.64 4.36 -14.09
N ILE A 493 -37.63 4.25 -13.19
CA ILE A 493 -38.40 5.39 -12.70
C ILE A 493 -37.51 6.39 -11.95
N ARG A 494 -36.63 5.91 -11.05
CA ARG A 494 -35.73 6.76 -10.28
C ARG A 494 -34.71 7.47 -11.17
N THR A 495 -34.09 6.75 -12.10
CA THR A 495 -33.11 7.33 -13.03
C THR A 495 -33.76 8.39 -13.91
N PHE A 496 -34.93 8.10 -14.48
CA PHE A 496 -35.66 9.06 -15.31
C PHE A 496 -36.04 10.32 -14.52
N ALA A 497 -36.54 10.17 -13.29
CA ALA A 497 -36.89 11.30 -12.44
C ALA A 497 -35.68 12.14 -12.00
N ILE A 498 -34.51 11.54 -11.75
CA ILE A 498 -33.27 12.29 -11.42
C ILE A 498 -32.72 13.04 -12.64
N LEU A 499 -32.78 12.43 -13.84
CA LEU A 499 -32.32 13.05 -15.08
C LEU A 499 -33.18 14.25 -15.48
N PHE A 500 -34.49 14.17 -15.27
CA PHE A 500 -35.47 15.16 -15.74
C PHE A 500 -36.16 15.95 -14.61
N GLN A 501 -35.56 16.05 -13.43
CA GLN A 501 -36.16 16.73 -12.27
C GLN A 501 -36.44 18.23 -12.50
N CYS A 502 -35.68 18.89 -13.39
CA CYS A 502 -35.86 20.29 -13.74
C CYS A 502 -35.83 20.48 -15.25
N TRP A 503 -36.59 21.47 -15.73
CA TRP A 503 -36.59 21.89 -17.13
C TRP A 503 -36.10 23.34 -17.23
N PRO A 504 -35.02 23.64 -17.97
CA PRO A 504 -34.07 22.72 -18.62
C PRO A 504 -33.12 22.04 -17.60
N VAL A 505 -32.53 20.89 -17.94
CA VAL A 505 -31.66 20.08 -17.04
C VAL A 505 -30.54 20.89 -16.37
N PRO A 506 -29.85 21.84 -17.04
CA PRO A 506 -28.80 22.63 -16.39
C PRO A 506 -29.27 23.46 -15.19
N TYR A 507 -30.57 23.71 -15.08
CA TYR A 507 -31.18 24.40 -13.93
C TYR A 507 -31.05 23.63 -12.61
N ILE A 508 -30.64 22.36 -12.65
CA ILE A 508 -30.35 21.56 -11.46
C ILE A 508 -29.20 22.17 -10.66
N TRP A 509 -28.09 22.46 -11.34
CA TRP A 509 -26.87 22.97 -10.71
C TRP A 509 -26.72 24.48 -10.83
N ASP A 510 -27.21 25.09 -11.92
CA ASP A 510 -27.15 26.53 -12.14
C ASP A 510 -28.54 27.18 -12.00
N LYS A 511 -28.76 27.85 -10.86
CA LYS A 511 -30.03 28.52 -10.55
C LYS A 511 -30.16 29.89 -11.20
N THR A 512 -29.13 30.38 -11.89
CA THR A 512 -29.15 31.71 -12.54
C THR A 512 -29.90 31.71 -13.88
N ILE A 513 -30.20 30.53 -14.43
CA ILE A 513 -30.91 30.35 -15.70
C ILE A 513 -32.37 30.82 -15.58
N LYS A 514 -32.71 31.90 -16.29
CA LYS A 514 -34.06 32.49 -16.30
C LYS A 514 -35.08 31.54 -16.97
N GLY A 515 -36.21 31.31 -16.30
CA GLY A 515 -37.31 30.47 -16.81
C GLY A 515 -37.21 28.98 -16.46
N GLY A 516 -36.18 28.56 -15.69
CA GLY A 516 -36.07 27.19 -15.20
C GLY A 516 -37.07 26.89 -14.08
N THR A 517 -37.74 25.74 -14.14
CA THR A 517 -38.63 25.27 -13.06
C THR A 517 -38.33 23.80 -12.72
N CYS A 518 -38.31 23.49 -11.43
CA CYS A 518 -38.25 22.12 -10.94
C CYS A 518 -39.63 21.78 -10.37
N LYS A 519 -40.41 20.97 -11.10
CA LYS A 519 -41.78 20.61 -10.70
C LYS A 519 -41.82 19.48 -9.67
N LEU A 520 -40.68 18.83 -9.43
CA LEU A 520 -40.58 17.64 -8.60
C LEU A 520 -40.14 18.03 -7.19
N ASN A 521 -40.97 17.72 -6.18
CA ASN A 521 -40.61 17.99 -4.79
C ASN A 521 -39.56 16.97 -4.33
N ILE A 522 -38.31 17.43 -4.22
CA ILE A 522 -37.14 16.60 -3.95
C ILE A 522 -37.30 15.82 -2.64
N SER A 523 -37.84 16.43 -1.58
CA SER A 523 -37.99 15.76 -0.28
C SER A 523 -39.00 14.63 -0.33
N GLN A 524 -40.14 14.83 -1.00
CA GLN A 524 -41.17 13.80 -1.14
C GLN A 524 -40.72 12.67 -2.08
N PHE A 525 -39.99 13.01 -3.13
CA PHE A 525 -39.43 12.04 -4.07
C PHE A 525 -38.31 11.19 -3.45
N LEU A 526 -37.38 11.80 -2.72
CA LEU A 526 -36.34 11.08 -1.98
C LEU A 526 -36.95 10.14 -0.93
N PHE A 527 -37.95 10.61 -0.17
CA PHE A 527 -38.65 9.76 0.78
C PHE A 527 -39.32 8.56 0.11
N GLY A 528 -40.09 8.77 -0.96
CA GLY A 528 -40.78 7.68 -1.67
C GLY A 528 -39.82 6.66 -2.30
N THR A 529 -38.71 7.13 -2.88
CA THR A 529 -37.72 6.24 -3.50
C THR A 529 -36.89 5.46 -2.48
N VAL A 530 -36.53 6.06 -1.34
CA VAL A 530 -35.78 5.40 -0.26
C VAL A 530 -36.68 4.45 0.54
N LEU A 531 -37.97 4.77 0.72
CA LEU A 531 -38.92 3.87 1.36
C LEU A 531 -39.14 2.61 0.52
N THR A 532 -39.42 2.77 -0.77
CA THR A 532 -39.60 1.63 -1.70
C THR A 532 -38.33 0.79 -1.79
N HIS A 533 -37.16 1.42 -1.77
CA HIS A 533 -35.87 0.77 -1.67
C HIS A 533 -35.72 -0.13 -0.44
N CYS A 534 -35.91 0.46 0.75
CA CYS A 534 -35.78 -0.24 2.03
C CYS A 534 -36.77 -1.42 2.13
N LEU A 535 -37.99 -1.26 1.60
CA LEU A 535 -38.97 -2.35 1.55
C LEU A 535 -38.53 -3.51 0.66
N MET A 536 -37.89 -3.22 -0.48
CA MET A 536 -37.32 -4.26 -1.34
C MET A 536 -36.18 -5.01 -0.64
N ASP A 537 -35.29 -4.33 0.10
CA ASP A 537 -34.21 -4.98 0.84
C ASP A 537 -34.72 -5.94 1.92
N ILE A 538 -35.72 -5.49 2.70
CA ILE A 538 -36.38 -6.34 3.70
C ILE A 538 -37.00 -7.57 3.03
N THR A 539 -37.65 -7.37 1.88
CA THR A 539 -38.30 -8.46 1.15
C THR A 539 -37.28 -9.46 0.61
N ILE A 540 -36.15 -8.99 0.05
CA ILE A 540 -35.05 -9.84 -0.42
C ILE A 540 -34.45 -10.65 0.74
N LEU A 541 -34.23 -10.04 1.90
CA LEU A 541 -33.67 -10.71 3.07
C LEU A 541 -34.59 -11.84 3.60
N VAL A 542 -35.90 -11.59 3.65
CA VAL A 542 -36.86 -12.55 4.24
C VAL A 542 -37.20 -13.70 3.28
N LEU A 543 -37.18 -13.44 1.97
CA LEU A 543 -37.61 -14.38 0.93
C LEU A 543 -36.99 -15.80 1.04
N PRO A 544 -35.67 -15.97 1.24
CA PRO A 544 -35.04 -17.29 1.30
C PRO A 544 -35.03 -17.92 2.70
N VAL A 545 -35.46 -17.22 3.76
CA VAL A 545 -35.50 -17.76 5.13
C VAL A 545 -36.54 -18.88 5.26
N PHE A 546 -37.75 -18.69 4.72
CA PHE A 546 -38.82 -19.67 4.81
C PHE A 546 -38.49 -21.02 4.14
N PRO A 547 -37.91 -21.05 2.93
CA PRO A 547 -37.45 -22.29 2.29
C PRO A 547 -36.29 -22.96 3.05
N VAL A 548 -35.31 -22.19 3.51
CA VAL A 548 -34.10 -22.71 4.17
C VAL A 548 -34.41 -23.42 5.48
N VAL A 549 -35.33 -22.88 6.28
CA VAL A 549 -35.75 -23.50 7.55
C VAL A 549 -36.37 -24.88 7.34
N LYS A 550 -37.04 -25.11 6.19
CA LYS A 550 -37.65 -26.39 5.85
C LYS A 550 -36.67 -27.42 5.28
N MET A 551 -35.43 -27.05 4.98
CA MET A 551 -34.43 -27.96 4.41
C MET A 551 -33.60 -28.67 5.51
N HIS A 552 -33.51 -29.99 5.42
CA HIS A 552 -32.67 -30.82 6.30
C HIS A 552 -31.20 -30.77 5.88
N LEU A 553 -30.53 -29.63 6.11
CA LEU A 553 -29.11 -29.43 5.80
C LEU A 553 -28.19 -29.78 6.98
N SER A 554 -26.96 -30.20 6.65
CA SER A 554 -25.90 -30.43 7.65
C SER A 554 -25.55 -29.13 8.38
N TRP A 555 -25.08 -29.23 9.64
CA TRP A 555 -24.80 -28.05 10.48
C TRP A 555 -23.81 -27.07 9.82
N GLN A 556 -22.81 -27.56 9.08
CA GLN A 556 -21.85 -26.71 8.36
C GLN A 556 -22.48 -25.92 7.21
N GLN A 557 -23.43 -26.51 6.48
CA GLN A 557 -24.18 -25.82 5.42
C GLN A 557 -25.18 -24.82 6.00
N LYS A 558 -25.78 -25.13 7.16
CA LYS A 558 -26.64 -24.18 7.89
C LYS A 558 -25.85 -22.95 8.33
N VAL A 559 -24.62 -23.11 8.83
CA VAL A 559 -23.76 -21.99 9.22
C VAL A 559 -23.40 -21.10 8.02
N GLY A 560 -23.09 -21.66 6.86
CA GLY A 560 -22.81 -20.88 5.64
C GLY A 560 -24.01 -20.06 5.17
N ILE A 561 -25.21 -20.65 5.18
CA ILE A 561 -26.45 -19.97 4.80
C ILE A 561 -26.86 -18.91 5.84
N ILE A 562 -26.71 -19.19 7.13
CA ILE A 562 -26.92 -18.21 8.21
C ILE A 562 -25.92 -17.05 8.07
N GLY A 563 -24.67 -17.32 7.70
CA GLY A 563 -23.65 -16.30 7.42
C GLY A 563 -24.05 -15.37 6.27
N LEU A 564 -24.56 -15.92 5.18
CA LEU A 564 -25.07 -15.17 4.02
C LEU A 564 -26.31 -14.30 4.37
N PHE A 565 -27.15 -14.72 5.31
CA PHE A 565 -28.28 -13.90 5.77
C PHE A 565 -27.91 -12.89 6.85
N ALA A 566 -26.89 -13.18 7.66
CA ALA A 566 -26.41 -12.27 8.70
C ALA A 566 -25.79 -10.98 8.12
N SER A 567 -25.13 -11.09 6.96
CA SER A 567 -24.59 -9.94 6.23
C SER A 567 -25.67 -9.09 5.55
N GLY A 568 -26.74 -9.71 5.04
CA GLY A 568 -27.92 -9.00 4.53
C GLY A 568 -28.64 -8.13 5.59
N ILE A 569 -28.58 -8.50 6.89
CA ILE A 569 -29.10 -7.68 8.00
C ILE A 569 -28.34 -6.35 8.11
N ILE A 570 -27.04 -6.34 7.81
CA ILE A 570 -26.22 -5.11 7.86
C ILE A 570 -26.65 -4.16 6.75
N VAL A 571 -26.92 -4.68 5.55
CA VAL A 571 -27.42 -3.89 4.41
C VAL A 571 -28.77 -3.26 4.76
N VAL A 572 -29.74 -4.04 5.23
CA VAL A 572 -31.06 -3.53 5.67
C VAL A 572 -30.93 -2.49 6.79
N SER A 573 -30.01 -2.70 7.73
CA SER A 573 -29.75 -1.75 8.81
C SER A 573 -29.22 -0.41 8.27
N CYS A 574 -28.35 -0.45 7.26
CA CYS A 574 -27.87 0.75 6.58
C CYS A 574 -29.03 1.45 5.83
N SER A 575 -29.87 0.71 5.10
CA SER A 575 -31.03 1.26 4.39
C SER A 575 -32.03 1.94 5.33
N VAL A 576 -32.27 1.37 6.52
CA VAL A 576 -33.11 1.96 7.56
C VAL A 576 -32.47 3.24 8.12
N LEU A 577 -31.15 3.25 8.36
CA LEU A 577 -30.45 4.45 8.81
C LEU A 577 -30.52 5.57 7.76
N VAL A 578 -30.38 5.24 6.47
CA VAL A 578 -30.56 6.20 5.38
C VAL A 578 -31.98 6.74 5.35
N LEU A 579 -33.01 5.91 5.51
CA LEU A 579 -34.40 6.34 5.62
C LEU A 579 -34.63 7.30 6.79
N ILE A 580 -34.04 7.01 7.96
CA ILE A 580 -34.11 7.90 9.14
C ILE A 580 -33.47 9.26 8.84
N GLN A 581 -32.31 9.28 8.18
CA GLN A 581 -31.66 10.55 7.82
C GLN A 581 -32.50 11.35 6.80
N VAL A 582 -33.18 10.69 5.86
CA VAL A 582 -34.09 11.35 4.90
C VAL A 582 -35.32 11.94 5.58
N ILE A 583 -35.88 11.27 6.58
CA ILE A 583 -37.00 11.81 7.37
C ILE A 583 -36.56 13.04 8.18
N MET A 584 -35.32 13.03 8.67
CA MET A 584 -34.72 14.13 9.41
C MET A 584 -34.20 15.27 8.50
N TYR A 585 -34.26 15.10 7.18
CA TYR A 585 -33.74 16.05 6.21
C TYR A 585 -34.68 17.26 6.04
N LYS A 586 -34.23 18.43 6.49
CA LYS A 586 -34.90 19.71 6.28
C LYS A 586 -34.16 20.53 5.22
N PRO A 587 -34.76 20.81 4.06
CA PRO A 587 -34.07 21.44 2.92
C PRO A 587 -33.72 22.92 3.11
N LEU A 588 -34.15 23.57 4.20
CA LEU A 588 -34.01 25.02 4.43
C LEU A 588 -33.20 25.38 5.69
N ASP A 589 -32.56 24.43 6.37
CA ASP A 589 -31.73 24.71 7.54
C ASP A 589 -30.34 25.23 7.15
N ALA A 590 -29.81 26.18 7.94
CA ALA A 590 -28.45 26.74 7.78
C ALA A 590 -27.33 25.68 7.80
N ASN A 591 -27.62 24.48 8.30
CA ASN A 591 -26.73 23.33 8.35
C ASN A 591 -26.96 22.32 7.20
N TYR A 592 -27.58 22.73 6.10
CA TYR A 592 -27.85 21.92 4.90
C TYR A 592 -26.70 20.97 4.52
N THR A 593 -25.47 21.50 4.46
CA THR A 593 -24.27 20.73 4.10
C THR A 593 -23.95 19.62 5.10
N LEU A 594 -24.15 19.86 6.41
CA LEU A 594 -23.86 18.88 7.46
C LEU A 594 -24.87 17.73 7.47
N SER A 595 -26.15 18.04 7.23
CA SER A 595 -27.21 17.04 7.09
C SER A 595 -27.00 16.17 5.86
N LEU A 596 -26.50 16.77 4.76
CA LEU A 596 -26.18 16.07 3.52
C LEU A 596 -24.99 15.10 3.68
N VAL A 597 -23.94 15.49 4.40
CA VAL A 597 -22.77 14.63 4.65
C VAL A 597 -23.17 13.34 5.36
N LYS A 598 -24.04 13.41 6.37
CA LYS A 598 -24.51 12.22 7.10
C LYS A 598 -25.28 11.27 6.18
N PHE A 599 -26.12 11.81 5.31
CA PHE A 599 -26.84 11.03 4.31
C PHE A 599 -25.88 10.34 3.33
N THR A 600 -24.88 11.04 2.82
CA THR A 600 -23.88 10.48 1.88
C THR A 600 -23.01 9.38 2.50
N VAL A 601 -22.65 9.50 3.78
CA VAL A 601 -21.84 8.49 4.48
C VAL A 601 -22.59 7.15 4.60
N TRP A 602 -23.85 7.19 5.03
CA TRP A 602 -24.65 5.97 5.19
C TRP A 602 -25.06 5.35 3.85
N GLY A 603 -25.36 6.17 2.84
CA GLY A 603 -25.60 5.67 1.47
C GLY A 603 -24.38 4.96 0.88
N ASN A 604 -23.17 5.46 1.11
CA ASN A 604 -21.96 4.76 0.65
C ASN A 604 -21.75 3.40 1.34
N ALA A 605 -22.08 3.29 2.64
CA ALA A 605 -22.04 2.00 3.33
C ALA A 605 -23.04 1.01 2.70
N GLU A 606 -24.29 1.45 2.49
CA GLU A 606 -25.36 0.66 1.88
C GLU A 606 -25.00 0.12 0.48
N ALA A 607 -24.32 0.93 -0.34
CA ALA A 607 -23.96 0.57 -1.71
C ALA A 607 -22.75 -0.40 -1.82
N VAL A 608 -21.82 -0.39 -0.86
CA VAL A 608 -20.53 -1.11 -0.98
C VAL A 608 -20.56 -2.52 -0.37
N TYR A 609 -21.31 -2.73 0.72
CA TYR A 609 -21.41 -4.03 1.40
C TYR A 609 -21.98 -5.18 0.54
N PRO A 610 -23.02 -4.97 -0.28
CA PRO A 610 -23.59 -5.98 -1.18
C PRO A 610 -22.59 -6.68 -2.11
N TYR A 611 -21.54 -5.97 -2.55
CA TYR A 611 -20.54 -6.50 -3.48
C TYR A 611 -19.66 -7.58 -2.84
N TYR A 612 -19.40 -7.48 -1.54
CA TYR A 612 -18.58 -8.44 -0.81
C TYR A 612 -19.33 -9.75 -0.51
N ASP A 613 -20.66 -9.69 -0.38
CA ASP A 613 -21.50 -10.85 -0.06
C ASP A 613 -21.70 -11.80 -1.25
N GLN A 614 -21.78 -11.26 -2.47
CA GLN A 614 -21.92 -12.06 -3.69
C GLN A 614 -20.72 -13.02 -3.86
N TYR A 615 -19.52 -12.55 -3.52
CA TYR A 615 -18.30 -13.36 -3.50
C TYR A 615 -18.35 -14.52 -2.48
N PHE A 616 -19.07 -14.34 -1.37
CA PHE A 616 -19.23 -15.37 -0.35
C PHE A 616 -20.25 -16.45 -0.75
N ALA A 617 -21.27 -16.10 -1.54
CA ALA A 617 -22.30 -17.04 -1.98
C ALA A 617 -21.82 -18.01 -3.08
N GLU A 618 -20.89 -17.58 -3.93
CA GLU A 618 -20.31 -18.42 -5.00
C GLU A 618 -19.39 -19.55 -4.48
N LEU A 619 -19.01 -19.51 -3.19
CA LEU A 619 -18.17 -20.54 -2.56
C LEU A 619 -18.92 -21.84 -2.20
N PHE A 620 -20.24 -21.94 -2.40
CA PHE A 620 -21.04 -23.10 -1.97
C PHE A 620 -21.98 -23.66 -3.06
N PRO A 621 -21.62 -24.76 -3.77
CA PRO A 621 -22.50 -25.39 -4.75
C PRO A 621 -23.53 -26.38 -4.15
N GLU A 622 -24.73 -26.48 -4.75
CA GLU A 622 -25.76 -27.51 -4.48
C GLU A 622 -25.27 -28.91 -4.86
N ARG A 623 -25.62 -29.93 -4.05
CA ARG A 623 -25.10 -31.30 -4.17
C ARG A 623 -26.23 -32.29 -4.41
N ASP A 624 -26.53 -32.57 -5.68
CA ASP A 624 -27.22 -33.82 -6.06
C ASP A 624 -26.16 -34.86 -6.43
N GLY A 625 -25.96 -35.85 -5.55
CA GLY A 625 -25.08 -36.99 -5.78
C GLY A 625 -23.60 -36.70 -5.55
N ALA A 626 -23.03 -37.30 -4.51
CA ALA A 626 -21.65 -37.16 -4.07
C ALA A 626 -20.57 -37.12 -5.19
N GLN A 627 -19.95 -35.94 -5.38
CA GLN A 627 -18.53 -35.72 -5.76
C GLN A 627 -18.18 -34.25 -5.45
N GLY A 628 -16.89 -33.95 -5.21
CA GLY A 628 -16.39 -32.65 -4.71
C GLY A 628 -16.36 -31.54 -5.76
N LEU A 629 -16.09 -30.29 -5.32
CA LEU A 629 -16.05 -29.07 -6.13
C LEU A 629 -15.37 -29.31 -7.50
N ASN A 630 -16.12 -29.12 -8.59
CA ASN A 630 -15.62 -29.21 -9.95
C ASN A 630 -15.04 -27.84 -10.36
N TRP A 631 -13.75 -27.83 -10.71
CA TRP A 631 -12.92 -26.64 -10.94
C TRP A 631 -13.15 -25.96 -12.29
N ASP A 632 -13.92 -26.57 -13.19
CA ASP A 632 -14.07 -26.08 -14.57
C ASP A 632 -15.03 -24.87 -14.70
N HIS A 633 -15.97 -24.70 -13.76
CA HIS A 633 -16.91 -23.57 -13.80
C HIS A 633 -16.30 -22.23 -13.32
N LEU A 634 -15.18 -22.28 -12.58
CA LEU A 634 -14.39 -21.09 -12.19
C LEU A 634 -13.54 -20.56 -13.37
N ASN A 635 -13.30 -21.38 -14.40
CA ASN A 635 -12.55 -20.97 -15.59
C ASN A 635 -13.41 -20.19 -16.60
N GLU A 636 -14.73 -20.45 -16.68
CA GLU A 636 -15.63 -19.64 -17.55
C GLU A 636 -15.86 -18.22 -17.00
N VAL A 637 -15.83 -18.03 -15.67
CA VAL A 637 -15.91 -16.69 -15.05
C VAL A 637 -14.59 -15.92 -15.22
N ARG A 638 -13.46 -16.64 -15.32
CA ARG A 638 -12.14 -16.09 -15.61
C ARG A 638 -12.01 -15.57 -17.05
N GLU A 639 -12.70 -16.17 -18.02
CA GLU A 639 -12.73 -15.68 -19.43
C GLU A 639 -13.68 -14.51 -19.68
N LEU A 640 -14.64 -14.24 -18.78
CA LEU A 640 -15.53 -13.07 -18.86
C LEU A 640 -15.01 -11.83 -18.10
N LEU A 641 -13.95 -12.00 -17.29
CA LEU A 641 -13.30 -10.95 -16.50
C LEU A 641 -11.91 -10.52 -17.06
N GLU A 642 -11.41 -11.22 -18.08
CA GLU A 642 -10.43 -10.69 -19.05
C GLU A 642 -11.16 -9.83 -20.10
#